data_AF-A0A8S4NF04-F1
#
_entry.id   AF-A0A8S4NF04-F1
#
_cell.length_a   1.000
_cell.length_b   1.000
_cell.length_c   1.000
_cell.angle_alpha   90.00
_cell.angle_beta   90.00
_cell.angle_gamma   90.00
#
_symmetry.space_group_name_H-M   'P 1'
#
loop_
_entity.id
_entity.type
_entity.pdbx_description
1 polymer ?
#
loop_
_entity_poly.entity_id
_entity_poly.type
_entity_poly.pdbx_seq_one_letter_code
_entity_poly.pdbx_strand_id
1 'polypeptide(L)'
;MFTSEISRIPLVKKISVTDGRFQAGELHQETITFTGHYCLGSWLQVGDLGQLGNMLGIASEINMTRILITHFAVAIDTGRYKDYQFMDITDTKFGDIPVRIYRPPKLPSNGPAMMFFHGGGFAFMNLDTHDIFPRTISKRLNMLVVSVDYRRTPEHPSPAGFHDCLNATIHLMRHAEELDIDSRRIAVAGDSAGGNLATTVAIALRDMADPTLPDLKIQVMIYPTVQVANIMTPSCQENFNDPMLTTIAGAIFALYRCDPKKVKYAPLFINNNHTTPALKKKLSKYMPYEALPYKVKPGFVQPDDTLGDHEISRILESCIMDHLLSPLFIEDLSRLPISYMMTVEYDVLRDEGYCTHSFYGDEFVPANYITRNDQVRSKYSFYADEFAPANYITLNDPIRILEFRNSQRGVHKMGDSKQGSMIKKPLFLLAIIVLILGFKWANDVTLQEGVGERWKLHLLAASINVVKDLATLGNMLGIASEINMTRTLITHFAVAIDTGRYKDYQFMNITDTKFGDIPVRIYRPPKLPSNGPAMMFFHGGGFAFMNPDTHDIFPRTISKRLNMLVVSVDYRRTPEHPSPAGFHDCLNSTIHLMRHAEELDIDSRRIAVAGDSAGGNLATTVAIALRDMADPTLPDLKIQVMIYPTMQEADKMTPSCQQNFYDPMHTTIAGALFALYRCDVEKVKYAPLFINNNHTTPALKKTLSKYMPYEALPYKVKPGYVQPDDTLGDHEISRVLESCIMDPLLSPLFIEDLSRLPISYMMTVEYDVLRDEGHWYAMRLKEAGNKVTHTHIHDGFHSITTLFEGIFTFDSGIRAVNDLTSFLKQNL
;
A
#
# COMPACT_ATOMS: atom_id res chain seq x y z
N MET A 1 -0.87 31.11 -0.34
CA MET A 1 0.48 31.72 -0.38
C MET A 1 1.58 30.76 0.13
N PHE A 2 1.39 29.44 0.11
CA PHE A 2 2.38 28.45 0.58
C PHE A 2 2.72 27.40 -0.51
N THR A 3 2.48 27.72 -1.78
CA THR A 3 2.53 26.75 -2.90
C THR A 3 3.70 26.97 -3.87
N SER A 4 4.52 28.01 -3.71
CA SER A 4 5.60 28.33 -4.65
C SER A 4 6.99 27.82 -4.25
N GLU A 5 7.17 27.26 -3.05
CA GLU A 5 8.49 26.75 -2.60
C GLU A 5 8.64 25.22 -2.70
N ILE A 6 7.54 24.47 -2.87
CA ILE A 6 7.58 22.99 -2.93
C ILE A 6 8.17 22.48 -4.26
N SER A 7 8.08 23.26 -5.34
CA SER A 7 8.59 22.88 -6.67
C SER A 7 10.11 23.04 -6.84
N ARG A 8 10.85 23.41 -5.79
CA ARG A 8 12.30 23.66 -5.86
C ARG A 8 13.17 22.68 -5.08
N ILE A 9 12.62 21.64 -4.47
CA ILE A 9 13.43 20.60 -3.84
C ILE A 9 13.86 19.60 -4.94
N PRO A 10 15.15 19.52 -5.30
CA PRO A 10 15.59 18.53 -6.27
C PRO A 10 15.52 17.16 -5.60
N LEU A 11 14.65 16.28 -6.11
CA LEU A 11 14.69 14.84 -5.85
C LEU A 11 16.09 14.35 -6.21
N VAL A 12 16.89 13.97 -5.21
CA VAL A 12 18.23 13.42 -5.42
C VAL A 12 18.06 12.07 -6.12
N LYS A 13 18.46 12.01 -7.39
CA LYS A 13 18.54 10.79 -8.19
C LYS A 13 19.38 9.74 -7.46
N LYS A 14 18.98 8.46 -7.60
CA LYS A 14 19.75 7.25 -7.26
C LYS A 14 21.27 7.52 -7.27
N ILE A 15 21.96 7.23 -6.17
CA ILE A 15 23.41 7.09 -6.17
C ILE A 15 23.74 5.90 -7.08
N SER A 16 24.25 6.17 -8.28
CA SER A 16 24.78 5.15 -9.18
C SER A 16 26.28 5.00 -8.95
N VAL A 17 26.74 3.75 -8.84
CA VAL A 17 28.17 3.42 -8.85
C VAL A 17 28.63 3.39 -10.31
N THR A 18 29.44 4.36 -10.71
CA THR A 18 30.17 4.35 -11.99
C THR A 18 31.65 4.55 -11.68
N ASP A 19 32.50 3.65 -12.18
CA ASP A 19 33.97 3.70 -12.08
C ASP A 19 34.55 3.81 -10.65
N GLY A 20 33.92 3.16 -9.66
CA GLY A 20 34.43 3.08 -8.29
C GLY A 20 34.47 4.42 -7.53
N ARG A 21 33.78 5.45 -8.04
CA ARG A 21 33.59 6.74 -7.35
C ARG A 21 32.11 6.97 -7.05
N PHE A 22 31.78 7.20 -5.78
CA PHE A 22 30.44 7.60 -5.36
C PHE A 22 30.22 9.07 -5.77
N GLN A 23 29.44 9.34 -6.82
CA GLN A 23 28.97 10.70 -7.08
C GLN A 23 27.72 10.96 -6.24
N ALA A 24 27.88 11.65 -5.12
CA ALA A 24 26.78 12.36 -4.50
C ALA A 24 26.38 13.50 -5.45
N GLY A 25 25.14 13.47 -5.98
CA GLY A 25 24.56 14.68 -6.56
C GLY A 25 24.59 15.80 -5.52
N GLU A 26 24.71 17.06 -5.95
CA GLU A 26 24.85 18.23 -5.07
C GLU A 26 23.84 18.18 -3.91
N LEU A 27 24.34 17.81 -2.73
CA LEU A 27 23.60 17.83 -1.47
C LEU A 27 23.60 19.26 -0.97
N HIS A 28 22.47 19.97 -1.14
CA HIS A 28 22.32 21.30 -0.58
C HIS A 28 22.46 21.24 0.96
N GLN A 29 23.41 22.01 1.48
CA GLN A 29 23.88 22.04 2.87
C GLN A 29 22.82 22.39 3.93
N GLU A 30 21.63 22.85 3.54
CA GLU A 30 20.69 23.50 4.47
C GLU A 30 19.53 22.62 4.95
N THR A 31 19.39 21.36 4.52
CA THR A 31 18.22 20.55 4.93
C THR A 31 18.47 19.05 4.94
N ILE A 32 19.38 18.58 5.81
CA ILE A 32 19.38 17.17 6.22
C ILE A 32 18.33 17.04 7.34
N THR A 33 17.08 16.79 6.98
CA THR A 33 16.02 16.37 7.93
C THR A 33 16.28 14.94 8.40
N PHE A 34 15.71 14.59 9.54
CA PHE A 34 16.08 13.43 10.36
C PHE A 34 15.97 12.06 9.61
N THR A 35 15.25 12.00 8.49
CA THR A 35 15.15 10.82 7.60
C THR A 35 15.33 11.13 6.10
N GLY A 36 15.81 12.31 5.71
CA GLY A 36 15.89 12.72 4.30
C GLY A 36 16.79 11.82 3.45
N HIS A 37 16.16 10.92 2.67
CA HIS A 37 16.66 10.21 1.48
C HIS A 37 17.64 9.04 1.63
N TYR A 38 18.08 8.70 2.85
CA TYR A 38 19.24 7.80 3.02
C TYR A 38 18.96 6.45 3.65
N CYS A 39 17.81 6.29 4.27
CA CYS A 39 17.35 4.99 4.72
C CYS A 39 16.28 4.50 3.71
N LEU A 40 16.00 3.20 3.76
CA LEU A 40 14.69 2.61 3.51
C LEU A 40 14.42 2.14 2.05
N GLY A 41 14.16 0.83 1.89
CA GLY A 41 13.48 0.24 0.71
C GLY A 41 12.06 -0.25 1.03
N SER A 42 11.78 -0.51 2.31
CA SER A 42 10.46 -0.92 2.81
C SER A 42 9.94 -0.05 3.96
N TRP A 43 10.83 0.66 4.67
CA TRP A 43 10.46 1.61 5.72
C TRP A 43 10.29 3.07 5.21
N LEU A 44 10.44 3.30 3.88
CA LEU A 44 10.40 4.63 3.20
C LEU A 44 9.21 5.45 3.71
N GLN A 45 8.10 4.75 3.84
CA GLN A 45 6.81 5.29 4.20
C GLN A 45 6.73 5.76 5.65
N VAL A 46 7.51 5.19 6.58
CA VAL A 46 7.45 5.58 8.01
C VAL A 46 8.21 6.87 8.27
N GLY A 47 9.37 7.07 7.62
CA GLY A 47 10.14 8.31 7.70
C GLY A 47 9.38 9.49 7.09
N ASP A 48 8.79 9.28 5.91
CA ASP A 48 7.95 10.28 5.23
C ASP A 48 6.71 10.64 6.06
N LEU A 49 6.07 9.65 6.70
CA LEU A 49 4.98 9.90 7.65
C LEU A 49 5.45 10.62 8.91
N GLY A 50 6.68 10.37 9.36
CA GLY A 50 7.32 11.11 10.44
C GLY A 50 7.43 12.60 10.09
N GLN A 51 7.92 12.89 8.88
CA GLN A 51 8.00 14.26 8.36
C GLN A 51 6.63 14.89 8.21
N LEU A 52 5.65 14.17 7.67
CA LEU A 52 4.27 14.63 7.57
C LEU A 52 3.68 14.96 8.95
N GLY A 53 3.86 14.09 9.94
CA GLY A 53 3.41 14.34 11.31
C GLY A 53 4.03 15.60 11.93
N ASN A 54 5.30 15.85 11.63
CA ASN A 54 6.01 17.07 12.03
C ASN A 54 5.47 18.32 11.30
N MET A 55 5.24 18.23 9.98
CA MET A 55 4.64 19.31 9.20
C MET A 55 3.22 19.66 9.67
N LEU A 56 2.47 18.66 10.12
CA LEU A 56 1.11 18.82 10.66
C LEU A 56 1.10 19.26 12.14
N GLY A 57 2.27 19.42 12.78
CA GLY A 57 2.39 19.85 14.18
C GLY A 57 1.93 18.82 15.20
N ILE A 58 1.87 17.53 14.83
CA ILE A 58 1.39 16.44 15.70
C ILE A 58 2.46 16.02 16.70
N ALA A 59 3.67 15.76 16.21
CA ALA A 59 4.84 15.38 16.99
C ALA A 59 6.11 15.66 16.16
N SER A 60 7.29 15.71 16.80
CA SER A 60 8.55 15.75 16.05
C SER A 60 8.69 14.50 15.18
N GLU A 61 9.43 14.63 14.08
CA GLU A 61 9.66 13.55 13.10
C GLU A 61 10.11 12.26 13.77
N ILE A 62 11.06 12.33 14.72
CA ILE A 62 11.54 11.15 15.44
C ILE A 62 10.46 10.52 16.33
N ASN A 63 9.66 11.33 17.02
CA ASN A 63 8.64 10.81 17.92
C ASN A 63 7.50 10.18 17.14
N MET A 64 7.13 10.77 16.01
CA MET A 64 6.16 10.19 15.10
C MET A 64 6.66 8.84 14.55
N THR A 65 7.92 8.78 14.12
CA THR A 65 8.56 7.53 13.65
C THR A 65 8.60 6.46 14.76
N ARG A 66 8.97 6.81 16.00
CA ARG A 66 8.93 5.88 17.16
C ARG A 66 7.53 5.31 17.40
N ILE A 67 6.51 6.17 17.35
CA ILE A 67 5.12 5.76 17.52
C ILE A 67 4.74 4.74 16.44
N LEU A 68 5.04 5.03 15.18
CA LEU A 68 4.70 4.17 14.05
C LEU A 68 5.42 2.82 14.11
N ILE A 69 6.73 2.81 14.38
CA ILE A 69 7.54 1.59 14.54
C ILE A 69 6.95 0.71 15.65
N THR A 70 6.64 1.31 16.81
CA THR A 70 6.07 0.58 17.96
C THR A 70 4.73 -0.06 17.61
N HIS A 71 3.82 0.69 16.98
CA HIS A 71 2.50 0.17 16.63
C HIS A 71 2.58 -0.95 15.59
N PHE A 72 3.47 -0.81 14.61
CA PHE A 72 3.68 -1.82 13.58
C PHE A 72 4.24 -3.13 14.17
N ALA A 73 5.28 -3.04 15.00
CA ALA A 73 5.87 -4.20 15.69
C ALA A 73 4.81 -4.94 16.55
N VAL A 74 4.08 -4.20 17.39
CA VAL A 74 3.04 -4.79 18.25
C VAL A 74 1.93 -5.46 17.44
N ALA A 75 1.54 -4.88 16.30
CA ALA A 75 0.47 -5.43 15.45
C ALA A 75 0.85 -6.80 14.87
N ILE A 76 2.09 -6.95 14.39
CA ILE A 76 2.60 -8.21 13.82
C ILE A 76 2.65 -9.32 14.88
N ASP A 77 2.99 -8.98 16.12
CA ASP A 77 3.22 -9.96 17.18
C ASP A 77 1.95 -10.48 17.87
N THR A 78 0.77 -9.87 17.62
CA THR A 78 -0.50 -10.19 18.31
C THR A 78 -0.87 -11.69 18.30
N GLY A 79 -0.47 -12.44 17.27
CA GLY A 79 -0.73 -13.89 17.18
C GLY A 79 0.14 -14.78 18.07
N ARG A 80 1.34 -14.33 18.48
CA ARG A 80 2.34 -15.15 19.21
C ARG A 80 2.19 -15.09 20.73
N TYR A 81 1.40 -14.16 21.27
CA TYR A 81 1.24 -14.00 22.72
C TYR A 81 0.52 -15.18 23.40
N LYS A 82 -0.23 -15.99 22.66
CA LYS A 82 -0.90 -17.19 23.20
C LYS A 82 0.11 -18.20 23.77
N ASP A 83 1.34 -18.24 23.24
CA ASP A 83 2.37 -19.18 23.68
C ASP A 83 3.01 -18.79 25.03
N TYR A 84 2.71 -17.60 25.56
CA TYR A 84 3.35 -17.02 26.75
C TYR A 84 2.37 -16.72 27.89
N GLN A 85 1.15 -17.26 27.85
CA GLN A 85 0.07 -16.95 28.82
C GLN A 85 0.42 -17.21 30.29
N PHE A 86 1.43 -18.03 30.58
CA PHE A 86 1.87 -18.36 31.94
C PHE A 86 3.19 -17.69 32.35
N MET A 87 3.69 -16.75 31.56
CA MET A 87 4.86 -15.95 31.92
C MET A 87 4.43 -14.77 32.78
N ASP A 88 5.12 -14.58 33.91
CA ASP A 88 4.95 -13.39 34.74
C ASP A 88 5.77 -12.25 34.14
N ILE A 89 5.09 -11.14 33.84
CA ILE A 89 5.69 -9.98 33.18
C ILE A 89 5.31 -8.74 33.93
N THR A 90 6.34 -8.04 34.41
CA THR A 90 6.17 -6.88 35.27
C THR A 90 6.94 -5.70 34.70
N ASP A 91 6.21 -4.61 34.42
CA ASP A 91 6.79 -3.30 34.14
C ASP A 91 7.04 -2.59 35.47
N THR A 92 8.30 -2.23 35.73
CA THR A 92 8.73 -1.59 36.96
C THR A 92 9.92 -0.66 36.70
N LYS A 93 10.61 -0.23 37.76
CA LYS A 93 11.85 0.53 37.66
C LYS A 93 12.95 -0.07 38.52
N PHE A 94 14.17 -0.03 37.99
CA PHE A 94 15.40 -0.24 38.74
C PHE A 94 15.99 1.14 39.06
N GLY A 95 15.74 1.64 40.26
CA GLY A 95 15.90 3.06 40.58
C GLY A 95 14.91 3.91 39.77
N ASP A 96 15.42 4.86 38.96
CA ASP A 96 14.60 5.68 38.07
C ASP A 96 14.45 5.11 36.66
N ILE A 97 15.13 3.99 36.36
CA ILE A 97 15.24 3.43 35.00
C ILE A 97 14.08 2.46 34.76
N PRO A 98 13.21 2.70 33.76
CA PRO A 98 12.13 1.77 33.44
C PRO A 98 12.68 0.45 32.90
N VAL A 99 12.13 -0.65 33.40
CA VAL A 99 12.48 -2.01 32.98
C VAL A 99 11.24 -2.89 32.87
N ARG A 100 11.31 -3.89 31.99
CA ARG A 100 10.34 -4.99 31.92
C ARG A 100 11.01 -6.30 32.33
N ILE A 101 10.47 -6.94 33.35
CA ILE A 101 10.95 -8.22 33.87
C ILE A 101 10.10 -9.34 33.27
N TYR A 102 10.75 -10.33 32.70
CA TYR A 102 10.16 -11.56 32.18
C TYR A 102 10.58 -12.73 33.05
N ARG A 103 9.64 -13.25 33.85
CA ARG A 103 9.85 -14.39 34.74
C ARG A 103 9.13 -15.62 34.18
N PRO A 104 9.87 -16.69 33.81
CA PRO A 104 9.27 -17.90 33.28
C PRO A 104 8.70 -18.75 34.41
N PRO A 105 7.65 -19.55 34.17
CA PRO A 105 6.99 -20.35 35.21
C PRO A 105 7.89 -21.46 35.79
N LYS A 106 8.94 -21.85 35.07
CA LYS A 106 9.91 -22.88 35.48
C LYS A 106 11.27 -22.29 35.88
N LEU A 107 11.32 -21.01 36.28
CA LEU A 107 12.54 -20.43 36.85
C LEU A 107 12.99 -21.26 38.07
N PRO A 108 14.21 -21.79 38.12
CA PRO A 108 14.71 -22.47 39.30
C PRO A 108 14.88 -21.48 40.45
N SER A 109 14.74 -21.92 41.70
CA SER A 109 15.12 -21.10 42.86
C SER A 109 16.62 -20.76 42.78
N ASN A 110 16.95 -19.52 43.13
CA ASN A 110 18.27 -18.92 42.91
C ASN A 110 18.70 -19.06 41.43
N GLY A 111 17.79 -18.71 40.52
CA GLY A 111 17.91 -18.94 39.07
C GLY A 111 18.90 -17.99 38.37
N PRO A 112 19.23 -18.24 37.09
CA PRO A 112 20.04 -17.31 36.30
C PRO A 112 19.22 -16.08 35.86
N ALA A 113 19.92 -14.99 35.52
CA ALA A 113 19.30 -13.80 34.92
C ALA A 113 20.10 -13.22 33.75
N MET A 114 19.42 -12.48 32.89
CA MET A 114 20.01 -11.76 31.76
C MET A 114 19.44 -10.34 31.65
N MET A 115 20.31 -9.35 31.61
CA MET A 115 19.96 -7.99 31.15
C MET A 115 19.90 -7.99 29.63
N PHE A 116 18.82 -7.48 29.04
CA PHE A 116 18.65 -7.33 27.60
C PHE A 116 18.52 -5.86 27.21
N PHE A 117 19.36 -5.42 26.27
CA PHE A 117 19.34 -4.07 25.71
C PHE A 117 18.89 -4.14 24.26
N HIS A 118 17.88 -3.36 23.91
CA HIS A 118 17.24 -3.42 22.60
C HIS A 118 18.04 -2.68 21.51
N GLY A 119 17.88 -3.07 20.25
CA GLY A 119 18.44 -2.39 19.08
C GLY A 119 17.76 -1.07 18.71
N GLY A 120 17.83 -0.71 17.43
CA GLY A 120 17.14 0.48 16.87
C GLY A 120 17.98 1.76 16.80
N GLY A 121 19.29 1.62 16.55
CA GLY A 121 20.20 2.75 16.29
C GLY A 121 20.29 3.75 17.45
N PHE A 122 20.06 3.29 18.69
CA PHE A 122 19.99 4.12 19.91
C PHE A 122 18.82 5.12 19.96
N ALA A 123 17.97 5.14 18.93
CA ALA A 123 17.02 6.22 18.70
C ALA A 123 15.56 5.75 18.66
N PHE A 124 15.26 4.59 18.09
CA PHE A 124 13.90 4.31 17.59
C PHE A 124 13.06 3.32 18.39
N MET A 125 13.68 2.23 18.82
CA MET A 125 12.97 1.08 19.38
C MET A 125 12.81 1.20 20.91
N ASN A 126 12.06 0.30 21.52
CA ASN A 126 11.77 0.29 22.96
C ASN A 126 11.45 -1.15 23.45
N LEU A 127 10.95 -1.26 24.68
CA LEU A 127 10.48 -2.53 25.26
C LEU A 127 9.41 -3.22 24.40
N ASP A 128 8.45 -2.47 23.88
CA ASP A 128 7.31 -3.02 23.14
C ASP A 128 7.71 -3.52 21.75
N THR A 129 8.69 -2.90 21.08
CA THR A 129 9.17 -3.38 19.79
C THR A 129 9.98 -4.67 19.88
N HIS A 130 10.52 -5.00 21.06
CA HIS A 130 11.38 -6.18 21.27
C HIS A 130 10.74 -7.27 22.12
N ASP A 131 9.51 -7.06 22.61
CA ASP A 131 8.86 -7.84 23.67
C ASP A 131 8.90 -9.37 23.45
N ILE A 132 8.78 -9.84 22.19
CA ILE A 132 8.80 -11.28 21.87
C ILE A 132 10.16 -11.94 22.09
N PHE A 133 11.28 -11.26 21.86
CA PHE A 133 12.61 -11.87 21.96
C PHE A 133 12.97 -12.21 23.42
N PRO A 134 12.92 -11.27 24.39
CA PRO A 134 13.10 -11.55 25.81
C PRO A 134 12.16 -12.63 26.35
N ARG A 135 10.87 -12.62 25.95
CA ARG A 135 9.92 -13.70 26.30
C ARG A 135 10.41 -15.06 25.82
N THR A 136 10.83 -15.13 24.56
CA THR A 136 11.29 -16.39 23.96
C THR A 136 12.49 -16.94 24.68
N ILE A 137 13.50 -16.09 24.95
CA ILE A 137 14.73 -16.47 25.66
C ILE A 137 14.43 -16.86 27.10
N SER A 138 13.64 -16.06 27.82
CA SER A 138 13.24 -16.33 29.20
C SER A 138 12.55 -17.69 29.33
N LYS A 139 11.58 -17.98 28.45
CA LYS A 139 10.86 -19.26 28.43
C LYS A 139 11.77 -20.44 28.07
N ARG A 140 12.58 -20.31 27.01
CA ARG A 140 13.40 -21.44 26.51
C ARG A 140 14.53 -21.81 27.45
N LEU A 141 15.14 -20.83 28.12
CA LEU A 141 16.27 -21.04 29.01
C LEU A 141 15.87 -21.15 30.49
N ASN A 142 14.58 -20.98 30.82
CA ASN A 142 14.09 -20.89 32.19
C ASN A 142 14.91 -19.90 33.02
N MET A 143 15.09 -18.71 32.47
CA MET A 143 15.93 -17.64 33.00
C MET A 143 15.12 -16.35 33.14
N LEU A 144 15.39 -15.57 34.19
CA LEU A 144 14.80 -14.25 34.34
C LEU A 144 15.45 -13.29 33.33
N VAL A 145 14.66 -12.62 32.51
CA VAL A 145 15.19 -11.60 31.57
C VAL A 145 14.68 -10.24 32.01
N VAL A 146 15.57 -9.24 32.07
CA VAL A 146 15.22 -7.85 32.35
C VAL A 146 15.56 -7.02 31.13
N SER A 147 14.55 -6.47 30.45
CA SER A 147 14.76 -5.52 29.36
C SER A 147 14.75 -4.09 29.88
N VAL A 148 15.67 -3.26 29.39
CA VAL A 148 15.84 -1.87 29.83
C VAL A 148 15.27 -0.90 28.78
N ASP A 149 14.41 0.03 29.20
CA ASP A 149 13.94 1.14 28.36
C ASP A 149 14.87 2.35 28.54
N TYR A 150 16.09 2.22 28.03
CA TYR A 150 17.12 3.23 28.23
C TYR A 150 16.79 4.53 27.51
N ARG A 151 17.31 5.66 28.00
CA ARG A 151 17.12 6.96 27.35
C ARG A 151 17.77 7.01 25.96
N ARG A 152 17.02 7.49 24.98
CA ARG A 152 17.37 7.45 23.54
C ARG A 152 17.80 8.81 22.99
N THR A 153 18.66 8.78 21.97
CA THR A 153 19.07 9.97 21.20
C THR A 153 17.93 10.41 20.26
N PRO A 154 17.79 11.71 19.91
CA PRO A 154 18.61 12.89 20.24
C PRO A 154 18.27 13.57 21.56
N GLU A 155 17.16 13.21 22.22
CA GLU A 155 16.77 13.86 23.48
C GLU A 155 17.80 13.61 24.58
N HIS A 156 18.42 12.42 24.56
CA HIS A 156 19.44 12.01 25.51
C HIS A 156 20.63 11.38 24.77
N PRO A 157 21.61 12.20 24.32
CA PRO A 157 22.83 11.73 23.69
C PRO A 157 23.69 10.87 24.63
N SER A 158 24.74 10.25 24.09
CA SER A 158 25.76 9.54 24.88
C SER A 158 26.31 10.45 25.98
N PRO A 159 26.52 9.98 27.22
CA PRO A 159 26.44 8.58 27.67
C PRO A 159 25.10 8.17 28.34
N ALA A 160 23.99 8.89 28.13
CA ALA A 160 22.77 8.69 28.91
C ALA A 160 22.23 7.24 28.87
N GLY A 161 22.00 6.69 27.68
CA GLY A 161 21.52 5.30 27.54
C GLY A 161 22.49 4.25 28.09
N PHE A 162 23.80 4.50 27.98
CA PHE A 162 24.82 3.64 28.59
C PHE A 162 24.74 3.65 30.11
N HIS A 163 24.61 4.83 30.75
CA HIS A 163 24.45 4.92 32.20
C HIS A 163 23.18 4.22 32.68
N ASP A 164 22.08 4.33 31.94
CA ASP A 164 20.85 3.62 32.30
C ASP A 164 21.05 2.11 32.26
N CYS A 165 21.71 1.58 31.21
CA CYS A 165 21.99 0.15 31.09
C CYS A 165 22.96 -0.35 32.18
N LEU A 166 24.03 0.41 32.46
CA LEU A 166 25.01 0.09 33.50
C LEU A 166 24.36 0.10 34.89
N ASN A 167 23.64 1.15 35.23
CA ASN A 167 22.99 1.30 36.54
C ASN A 167 21.88 0.27 36.75
N ALA A 168 21.10 -0.06 35.72
CA ALA A 168 20.11 -1.13 35.79
C ALA A 168 20.78 -2.51 36.02
N THR A 169 21.93 -2.75 35.39
CA THR A 169 22.71 -3.99 35.59
C THR A 169 23.26 -4.08 37.02
N ILE A 170 23.84 -2.99 37.54
CA ILE A 170 24.31 -2.91 38.93
C ILE A 170 23.15 -3.08 39.92
N HIS A 171 21.98 -2.52 39.61
CA HIS A 171 20.79 -2.68 40.43
C HIS A 171 20.37 -4.16 40.49
N LEU A 172 20.29 -4.86 39.36
CA LEU A 172 20.02 -6.30 39.33
C LEU A 172 21.03 -7.09 40.18
N MET A 173 22.33 -6.77 40.05
CA MET A 173 23.39 -7.44 40.80
C MET A 173 23.25 -7.26 42.32
N ARG A 174 22.89 -6.05 42.79
CA ARG A 174 22.75 -5.73 44.22
C ARG A 174 21.46 -6.31 44.82
N HIS A 175 20.41 -6.43 44.03
CA HIS A 175 19.09 -6.89 44.48
C HIS A 175 18.75 -8.30 43.96
N ALA A 176 19.76 -9.10 43.58
CA ALA A 176 19.56 -10.42 42.99
C ALA A 176 18.80 -11.38 43.93
N GLU A 177 19.11 -11.35 45.24
CA GLU A 177 18.45 -12.17 46.26
C GLU A 177 16.95 -11.85 46.36
N GLU A 178 16.57 -10.57 46.28
CA GLU A 178 15.16 -10.12 46.31
C GLU A 178 14.37 -10.64 45.11
N LEU A 179 15.05 -10.97 44.01
CA LEU A 179 14.46 -11.50 42.78
C LEU A 179 14.58 -13.04 42.66
N ASP A 180 15.11 -13.72 43.69
CA ASP A 180 15.41 -15.16 43.70
C ASP A 180 16.40 -15.56 42.57
N ILE A 181 17.43 -14.73 42.36
CA ILE A 181 18.46 -14.88 41.33
C ILE A 181 19.84 -15.10 41.97
N ASP A 182 20.61 -16.03 41.40
CA ASP A 182 22.02 -16.20 41.75
C ASP A 182 22.83 -15.07 41.12
N SER A 183 23.32 -14.16 41.96
CA SER A 183 24.11 -13.00 41.55
C SER A 183 25.38 -13.37 40.76
N ARG A 184 25.86 -14.62 40.90
CA ARG A 184 27.01 -15.16 40.15
C ARG A 184 26.63 -15.73 38.78
N ARG A 185 25.35 -15.67 38.38
CA ARG A 185 24.81 -16.21 37.12
C ARG A 185 24.06 -15.15 36.32
N ILE A 186 24.64 -13.97 36.23
CA ILE A 186 24.09 -12.84 35.48
C ILE A 186 24.82 -12.70 34.13
N ALA A 187 24.02 -12.55 33.06
CA ALA A 187 24.47 -12.25 31.71
C ALA A 187 23.99 -10.87 31.23
N VAL A 188 24.68 -10.31 30.24
CA VAL A 188 24.22 -9.15 29.46
C VAL A 188 24.05 -9.54 28.01
N ALA A 189 23.05 -9.00 27.33
CA ALA A 189 22.75 -9.31 25.95
C ALA A 189 22.14 -8.11 25.22
N GLY A 190 22.32 -8.06 23.91
CA GLY A 190 21.59 -7.11 23.07
C GLY A 190 21.86 -7.28 21.59
N ASP A 191 21.02 -6.62 20.79
CA ASP A 191 21.10 -6.66 19.33
C ASP A 191 21.43 -5.28 18.72
N SER A 192 22.23 -5.24 17.66
CA SER A 192 22.66 -4.01 16.98
C SER A 192 23.22 -2.98 17.99
N ALA A 193 22.54 -1.83 18.14
CA ALA A 193 22.82 -0.81 19.14
C ALA A 193 22.78 -1.34 20.60
N GLY A 194 21.88 -2.27 20.90
CA GLY A 194 21.82 -2.95 22.20
C GLY A 194 23.01 -3.89 22.41
N GLY A 195 23.51 -4.52 21.35
CA GLY A 195 24.73 -5.32 21.39
C GLY A 195 25.96 -4.49 21.78
N ASN A 196 26.05 -3.26 21.25
CA ASN A 196 27.05 -2.28 21.68
C ASN A 196 26.96 -1.95 23.18
N LEU A 197 25.74 -1.71 23.69
CA LEU A 197 25.50 -1.42 25.11
C LEU A 197 25.89 -2.60 25.99
N ALA A 198 25.64 -3.84 25.55
CA ALA A 198 26.04 -5.04 26.27
C ALA A 198 27.56 -5.14 26.41
N THR A 199 28.29 -4.91 25.32
CA THR A 199 29.76 -4.90 25.31
C THR A 199 30.32 -3.80 26.21
N THR A 200 29.83 -2.56 26.08
CA THR A 200 30.34 -1.42 26.84
C THR A 200 30.02 -1.51 28.34
N VAL A 201 28.86 -2.04 28.72
CA VAL A 201 28.52 -2.35 30.13
C VAL A 201 29.45 -3.42 30.70
N ALA A 202 29.73 -4.48 29.94
CA ALA A 202 30.65 -5.53 30.38
C ALA A 202 32.07 -5.00 30.64
N ILE A 203 32.57 -4.16 29.74
CA ILE A 203 33.84 -3.47 29.89
C ILE A 203 33.85 -2.56 31.11
N ALA A 204 32.82 -1.73 31.28
CA ALA A 204 32.74 -0.79 32.39
C ALA A 204 32.69 -1.49 33.76
N LEU A 205 31.96 -2.60 33.88
CA LEU A 205 31.91 -3.39 35.12
C LEU A 205 33.26 -4.04 35.43
N ARG A 206 33.96 -4.54 34.41
CA ARG A 206 35.34 -5.04 34.56
C ARG A 206 36.28 -3.94 35.05
N ASP A 207 36.25 -2.78 34.40
CA ASP A 207 37.16 -1.67 34.68
C ASP A 207 36.90 -1.02 36.05
N MET A 208 35.64 -1.01 36.48
CA MET A 208 35.26 -0.56 37.82
C MET A 208 35.90 -1.45 38.91
N ALA A 209 36.03 -2.75 38.65
CA ALA A 209 36.64 -3.74 39.55
C ALA A 209 36.12 -3.65 41.00
N ASP A 210 34.84 -3.31 41.18
CA ASP A 210 34.20 -3.17 42.49
C ASP A 210 34.05 -4.57 43.14
N PRO A 211 34.76 -4.87 44.24
CA PRO A 211 34.73 -6.19 44.87
C PRO A 211 33.38 -6.50 45.54
N THR A 212 32.47 -5.52 45.64
CA THR A 212 31.12 -5.71 46.17
C THR A 212 30.12 -6.19 45.11
N LEU A 213 30.51 -6.15 43.83
CA LEU A 213 29.68 -6.62 42.72
C LEU A 213 30.18 -7.98 42.23
N PRO A 214 29.27 -8.90 41.85
CA PRO A 214 29.65 -10.16 41.22
C PRO A 214 30.15 -9.94 39.78
N ASP A 215 31.03 -10.82 39.30
CA ASP A 215 31.45 -10.83 37.90
C ASP A 215 30.30 -11.25 36.98
N LEU A 216 30.15 -10.55 35.84
CA LEU A 216 29.34 -11.03 34.72
C LEU A 216 29.88 -12.37 34.21
N LYS A 217 28.99 -13.27 33.82
CA LYS A 217 29.38 -14.58 33.28
C LYS A 217 29.39 -14.63 31.78
N ILE A 218 28.38 -14.03 31.14
CA ILE A 218 28.20 -14.11 29.69
C ILE A 218 27.85 -12.72 29.15
N GLN A 219 28.45 -12.36 28.01
CA GLN A 219 27.96 -11.28 27.15
C GLN A 219 27.50 -11.86 25.81
N VAL A 220 26.32 -11.48 25.35
CA VAL A 220 25.73 -11.90 24.07
C VAL A 220 25.58 -10.71 23.15
N MET A 221 26.29 -10.75 22.02
CA MET A 221 26.33 -9.68 21.03
C MET A 221 25.69 -10.16 19.73
N ILE A 222 24.51 -9.63 19.43
CA ILE A 222 23.76 -9.99 18.22
C ILE A 222 23.97 -8.88 17.18
N TYR A 223 24.68 -9.17 16.09
CA TYR A 223 25.09 -8.25 15.02
C TYR A 223 25.48 -6.84 15.55
N PRO A 224 26.39 -6.74 16.53
CA PRO A 224 26.59 -5.50 17.27
C PRO A 224 27.21 -4.41 16.39
N THR A 225 26.82 -3.16 16.59
CA THR A 225 27.63 -2.01 16.13
C THR A 225 28.77 -1.80 17.11
N VAL A 226 30.01 -1.75 16.66
CA VAL A 226 31.19 -1.69 17.55
C VAL A 226 32.28 -0.73 17.07
N GLN A 227 32.07 -0.09 15.93
CA GLN A 227 32.93 0.98 15.44
C GLN A 227 32.15 1.89 14.47
N VAL A 228 32.63 3.11 14.29
CA VAL A 228 32.07 4.05 13.30
C VAL A 228 33.16 4.72 12.45
N ALA A 229 34.41 4.29 12.60
CA ALA A 229 35.54 4.88 11.91
C ALA A 229 35.56 4.54 10.42
N ASN A 230 35.10 3.36 10.05
CA ASN A 230 35.04 2.92 8.66
C ASN A 230 33.70 2.26 8.38
N ILE A 231 32.80 2.98 7.71
CA ILE A 231 31.51 2.43 7.27
C ILE A 231 31.54 1.97 5.81
N MET A 232 32.71 1.82 5.21
CA MET A 232 32.87 1.37 3.82
C MET A 232 33.53 0.00 3.74
N THR A 233 33.29 -0.83 4.76
CA THR A 233 33.68 -2.25 4.77
C THR A 233 33.01 -3.03 3.63
N PRO A 234 33.52 -4.22 3.26
CA PRO A 234 32.86 -5.09 2.29
C PRO A 234 31.35 -5.28 2.56
N SER A 235 30.92 -5.53 3.79
CA SER A 235 29.48 -5.65 4.13
C SER A 235 28.69 -4.38 3.87
N CYS A 236 29.22 -3.22 4.24
CA CYS A 236 28.57 -1.94 3.99
C CYS A 236 28.48 -1.60 2.50
N GLN A 237 29.40 -2.07 1.66
CA GLN A 237 29.31 -1.90 0.21
C GLN A 237 28.35 -2.91 -0.43
N GLU A 238 28.43 -4.19 -0.02
CA GLU A 238 27.56 -5.26 -0.52
C GLU A 238 26.08 -5.01 -0.18
N ASN A 239 25.82 -4.56 1.03
CA ASN A 239 24.47 -4.34 1.58
C ASN A 239 24.14 -2.85 1.70
N PHE A 240 24.75 -2.00 0.85
CA PHE A 240 24.67 -0.54 0.96
C PHE A 240 23.24 0.01 1.04
N ASN A 241 22.31 -0.62 0.31
CA ASN A 241 20.88 -0.28 0.26
C ASN A 241 20.01 -1.30 0.98
N ASP A 242 20.52 -1.97 2.02
CA ASP A 242 19.72 -2.92 2.80
C ASP A 242 18.41 -2.25 3.28
N PRO A 243 17.24 -2.90 3.09
CA PRO A 243 15.95 -2.29 3.40
C PRO A 243 15.75 -1.94 4.88
N MET A 244 16.48 -2.60 5.80
CA MET A 244 16.40 -2.39 7.25
C MET A 244 17.45 -1.39 7.75
N LEU A 245 18.70 -1.48 7.30
CA LEU A 245 19.79 -0.59 7.72
C LEU A 245 20.75 -0.28 6.57
N THR A 246 20.63 0.90 5.96
CA THR A 246 21.60 1.34 4.94
C THR A 246 22.91 1.79 5.59
N THR A 247 23.99 1.79 4.80
CA THR A 247 25.32 2.19 5.26
C THR A 247 25.35 3.62 5.83
N ILE A 248 24.68 4.53 5.14
CA ILE A 248 24.57 5.94 5.55
C ILE A 248 23.69 6.12 6.79
N ALA A 249 22.68 5.28 7.01
CA ALA A 249 21.90 5.27 8.25
C ALA A 249 22.78 4.98 9.47
N GLY A 250 23.71 4.03 9.34
CA GLY A 250 24.69 3.72 10.38
C GLY A 250 25.50 4.96 10.80
N ALA A 251 25.97 5.74 9.82
CA ALA A 251 26.69 6.99 10.06
C ALA A 251 25.83 8.04 10.80
N ILE A 252 24.58 8.16 10.39
CA ILE A 252 23.62 9.10 10.99
C ILE A 252 23.37 8.75 12.45
N PHE A 253 23.12 7.46 12.77
CA PHE A 253 22.85 7.01 14.14
C PHE A 253 24.07 7.15 15.05
N ALA A 254 25.26 6.86 14.53
CA ALA A 254 26.52 7.09 15.21
C ALA A 254 26.70 8.56 15.63
N LEU A 255 26.49 9.48 14.69
CA LEU A 255 26.63 10.91 14.93
C LEU A 255 25.54 11.43 15.85
N TYR A 256 24.28 10.99 15.70
CA TYR A 256 23.20 11.33 16.63
C TYR A 256 23.52 10.92 18.06
N ARG A 257 24.07 9.72 18.25
CA ARG A 257 24.46 9.24 19.57
C ARG A 257 25.53 10.12 20.19
N CYS A 258 26.54 10.55 19.42
CA CYS A 258 27.61 11.40 19.92
C CYS A 258 27.16 12.85 20.15
N ASP A 259 26.69 13.50 19.08
CA ASP A 259 26.19 14.88 19.10
C ASP A 259 25.23 15.07 17.90
N PRO A 260 23.91 15.22 18.15
CA PRO A 260 22.92 15.44 17.11
C PRO A 260 23.26 16.58 16.13
N LYS A 261 24.05 17.58 16.54
CA LYS A 261 24.46 18.69 15.67
C LYS A 261 25.47 18.28 14.60
N LYS A 262 26.14 17.13 14.77
CA LYS A 262 27.16 16.61 13.84
C LYS A 262 26.59 15.76 12.72
N VAL A 263 25.30 15.42 12.74
CA VAL A 263 24.63 14.59 11.71
C VAL A 263 24.77 15.16 10.31
N LYS A 264 24.88 16.49 10.17
CA LYS A 264 25.17 17.16 8.89
C LYS A 264 26.46 16.69 8.20
N TYR A 265 27.37 16.04 8.93
CA TYR A 265 28.61 15.49 8.40
C TYR A 265 28.50 14.01 7.96
N ALA A 266 27.36 13.35 8.16
CA ALA A 266 27.15 11.95 7.79
C ALA A 266 27.50 11.62 6.33
N PRO A 267 27.19 12.46 5.32
CA PRO A 267 27.56 12.17 3.92
C PRO A 267 29.06 12.01 3.68
N LEU A 268 29.91 12.60 4.54
CA LEU A 268 31.36 12.52 4.41
C LEU A 268 31.90 11.11 4.71
N PHE A 269 31.12 10.28 5.41
CA PHE A 269 31.52 8.92 5.73
C PHE A 269 31.45 7.97 4.52
N ILE A 270 30.50 8.17 3.59
CA ILE A 270 30.38 7.36 2.35
C ILE A 270 31.65 7.51 1.49
N ASN A 271 32.21 8.72 1.45
CA ASN A 271 33.41 9.03 0.68
C ASN A 271 34.71 8.83 1.46
N ASN A 272 34.64 8.24 2.67
CA ASN A 272 35.78 8.07 3.57
C ASN A 272 36.53 9.39 3.84
N ASN A 273 35.85 10.54 3.85
CA ASN A 273 36.49 11.87 3.97
C ASN A 273 36.39 12.47 5.38
N HIS A 274 35.80 11.74 6.32
CA HIS A 274 35.52 12.14 7.70
C HIS A 274 36.72 11.97 8.66
N THR A 275 37.78 11.27 8.25
CA THR A 275 39.00 11.04 9.04
C THR A 275 40.27 11.32 8.23
N THR A 276 41.34 11.76 8.89
CA THR A 276 42.65 11.96 8.23
C THR A 276 43.33 10.63 7.87
N PRO A 277 44.23 10.60 6.86
CA PRO A 277 45.04 9.42 6.55
C PRO A 277 45.85 8.89 7.75
N ALA A 278 46.34 9.80 8.61
CA ALA A 278 47.05 9.42 9.83
C ALA A 278 46.16 8.67 10.82
N LEU A 279 44.92 9.14 11.01
CA LEU A 279 43.94 8.48 11.87
C LEU A 279 43.48 7.14 11.29
N LYS A 280 43.21 7.07 9.98
CA LYS A 280 42.89 5.80 9.29
C LYS A 280 44.00 4.77 9.46
N LYS A 281 45.25 5.17 9.24
CA LYS A 281 46.42 4.31 9.47
C LYS A 281 46.54 3.84 10.92
N LYS A 282 46.18 4.68 11.89
CA LYS A 282 46.15 4.29 13.31
C LYS A 282 45.05 3.26 13.60
N LEU A 283 43.90 3.38 12.94
CA LEU A 283 42.73 2.54 13.17
C LEU A 283 42.71 1.26 12.33
N SER A 284 43.47 1.18 11.23
CA SER A 284 43.50 0.01 10.34
C SER A 284 43.92 -1.28 11.05
N LYS A 285 44.71 -1.18 12.13
CA LYS A 285 45.09 -2.34 12.95
C LYS A 285 43.88 -3.06 13.58
N TYR A 286 42.76 -2.37 13.78
CA TYR A 286 41.53 -2.94 14.36
C TYR A 286 40.56 -3.51 13.31
N MET A 287 40.79 -3.24 12.02
CA MET A 287 39.95 -3.71 10.92
C MET A 287 40.79 -4.20 9.72
N PRO A 288 41.65 -5.23 9.91
CA PRO A 288 42.39 -5.81 8.80
C PRO A 288 41.44 -6.56 7.86
N TYR A 289 41.28 -6.08 6.63
CA TYR A 289 40.44 -6.74 5.62
C TYR A 289 40.93 -8.17 5.32
N GLU A 290 42.22 -8.41 5.49
CA GLU A 290 42.86 -9.72 5.31
C GLU A 290 42.47 -10.74 6.38
N ALA A 291 41.93 -10.29 7.54
CA ALA A 291 41.48 -11.16 8.62
C ALA A 291 40.02 -11.61 8.47
N LEU A 292 39.30 -11.10 7.47
CA LEU A 292 37.93 -11.54 7.21
C LEU A 292 37.94 -13.02 6.76
N PRO A 293 37.15 -13.90 7.39
CA PRO A 293 37.25 -15.36 7.16
C PRO A 293 36.64 -15.84 5.83
N TYR A 294 36.13 -14.91 5.01
CA TYR A 294 35.50 -15.19 3.72
C TYR A 294 36.15 -14.36 2.61
N LYS A 295 36.02 -14.84 1.37
CA LYS A 295 36.47 -14.10 0.20
C LYS A 295 35.52 -12.93 -0.06
N VAL A 296 36.06 -11.72 -0.01
CA VAL A 296 35.37 -10.50 -0.45
C VAL A 296 34.82 -10.69 -1.87
N LYS A 297 33.56 -10.32 -2.10
CA LYS A 297 32.89 -10.54 -3.39
C LYS A 297 33.54 -9.72 -4.51
N PRO A 298 33.52 -10.19 -5.78
CA PRO A 298 33.96 -9.41 -6.93
C PRO A 298 33.18 -8.09 -7.00
N GLY A 299 33.88 -6.96 -7.00
CA GLY A 299 33.28 -5.62 -7.05
C GLY A 299 33.47 -4.76 -5.80
N PHE A 300 34.03 -5.30 -4.71
CA PHE A 300 34.49 -4.46 -3.60
C PHE A 300 35.54 -3.45 -4.07
N VAL A 301 35.35 -2.19 -3.68
CA VAL A 301 36.30 -1.12 -3.95
C VAL A 301 36.91 -0.71 -2.62
N GLN A 302 38.21 -0.93 -2.45
CA GLN A 302 38.88 -0.47 -1.24
C GLN A 302 38.77 1.07 -1.15
N PRO A 303 38.30 1.62 -0.01
CA PRO A 303 38.23 3.06 0.17
C PRO A 303 39.60 3.72 0.00
N ASP A 304 39.63 4.92 -0.58
CA ASP A 304 40.88 5.69 -0.68
C ASP A 304 41.28 6.24 0.69
N ASP A 305 42.26 5.60 1.31
CA ASP A 305 42.77 5.96 2.64
C ASP A 305 43.68 7.20 2.60
N THR A 306 43.98 7.76 1.43
CA THR A 306 44.74 9.01 1.29
C THR A 306 43.86 10.26 1.37
N LEU A 307 42.54 10.12 1.27
CA LEU A 307 41.58 11.22 1.44
C LEU A 307 41.37 11.56 2.92
N GLY A 308 40.86 12.76 3.21
CA GLY A 308 40.49 13.17 4.56
C GLY A 308 40.61 14.68 4.77
N ASP A 309 39.52 15.31 5.22
CA ASP A 309 39.54 16.72 5.61
C ASP A 309 40.04 16.88 7.06
N HIS A 310 41.11 17.64 7.26
CA HIS A 310 41.73 17.85 8.57
C HIS A 310 40.83 18.60 9.56
N GLU A 311 40.02 19.54 9.09
CA GLU A 311 39.12 20.32 9.94
C GLU A 311 37.93 19.46 10.37
N ILE A 312 37.32 18.75 9.41
CA ILE A 312 36.22 17.81 9.70
C ILE A 312 36.70 16.70 10.63
N SER A 313 37.86 16.10 10.37
CA SER A 313 38.42 15.06 11.23
C SER A 313 38.57 15.58 12.66
N ARG A 314 39.02 16.83 12.86
CA ARG A 314 39.12 17.42 14.20
C ARG A 314 37.76 17.56 14.91
N ILE A 315 36.70 17.86 14.16
CA ILE A 315 35.33 17.99 14.69
C ILE A 315 34.77 16.62 15.10
N LEU A 316 35.08 15.58 14.33
CA LEU A 316 34.50 14.24 14.47
C LEU A 316 35.35 13.27 15.30
N GLU A 317 36.65 13.55 15.48
CA GLU A 317 37.59 12.63 16.13
C GLU A 317 37.12 12.19 17.52
N SER A 318 36.58 13.11 18.33
CA SER A 318 36.05 12.75 19.65
C SER A 318 34.85 11.81 19.60
N CYS A 319 34.04 11.84 18.54
CA CYS A 319 32.95 10.90 18.34
C CYS A 319 33.46 9.54 17.85
N ILE A 320 34.40 9.56 16.90
CA ILE A 320 34.94 8.34 16.29
C ILE A 320 35.73 7.54 17.32
N MET A 321 36.48 8.24 18.16
CA MET A 321 37.31 7.66 19.23
C MET A 321 36.56 7.43 20.54
N ASP A 322 35.25 7.75 20.63
CA ASP A 322 34.46 7.45 21.82
C ASP A 322 34.36 5.93 22.02
N HIS A 323 34.96 5.41 23.08
CA HIS A 323 34.96 3.99 23.40
C HIS A 323 33.56 3.43 23.72
N LEU A 324 32.60 4.27 24.08
CA LEU A 324 31.21 3.86 24.24
C LEU A 324 30.50 3.63 22.89
N LEU A 325 30.98 4.25 21.82
CA LEU A 325 30.47 4.05 20.47
C LEU A 325 31.31 3.03 19.70
N SER A 326 32.62 3.09 19.87
CA SER A 326 33.63 2.26 19.20
C SER A 326 34.42 1.39 20.20
N PRO A 327 33.78 0.44 20.91
CA PRO A 327 34.46 -0.45 21.86
C PRO A 327 35.54 -1.33 21.20
N LEU A 328 35.50 -1.49 19.87
CA LEU A 328 36.55 -2.19 19.10
C LEU A 328 37.95 -1.57 19.28
N PHE A 329 38.05 -0.29 19.65
CA PHE A 329 39.34 0.41 19.80
C PHE A 329 39.97 0.24 21.19
N ILE A 330 39.35 -0.51 22.09
CA ILE A 330 39.86 -0.77 23.44
C ILE A 330 40.96 -1.83 23.36
N GLU A 331 42.15 -1.54 23.89
CA GLU A 331 43.32 -2.42 23.76
C GLU A 331 43.33 -3.56 24.78
N ASP A 332 42.86 -3.33 26.00
CA ASP A 332 42.74 -4.37 27.01
C ASP A 332 41.35 -5.00 26.95
N LEU A 333 41.28 -6.20 26.38
CA LEU A 333 40.08 -7.04 26.32
C LEU A 333 40.19 -8.25 27.26
N SER A 334 41.20 -8.27 28.13
CA SER A 334 41.36 -9.33 29.11
C SER A 334 40.21 -9.30 30.13
N ARG A 335 39.95 -10.45 30.77
CA ARG A 335 39.00 -10.59 31.88
C ARG A 335 37.55 -10.19 31.57
N LEU A 336 37.17 -10.18 30.30
CA LEU A 336 35.77 -10.03 29.89
C LEU A 336 34.97 -11.34 30.14
N PRO A 337 33.64 -11.25 30.31
CA PRO A 337 32.79 -12.44 30.44
C PRO A 337 32.84 -13.30 29.17
N ILE A 338 32.37 -14.55 29.28
CA ILE A 338 32.26 -15.47 28.13
C ILE A 338 31.43 -14.78 27.04
N SER A 339 32.01 -14.64 25.86
CA SER A 339 31.40 -13.89 24.75
C SER A 339 30.74 -14.84 23.76
N TYR A 340 29.47 -14.58 23.46
CA TYR A 340 28.80 -15.14 22.29
C TYR A 340 28.54 -14.03 21.28
N MET A 341 28.98 -14.22 20.03
CA MET A 341 28.77 -13.26 18.95
C MET A 341 28.01 -13.90 17.80
N MET A 342 26.95 -13.22 17.35
CA MET A 342 26.19 -13.61 16.16
C MET A 342 26.36 -12.54 15.09
N THR A 343 26.70 -12.94 13.87
CA THR A 343 26.72 -12.08 12.68
C THR A 343 25.70 -12.58 11.67
N VAL A 344 25.29 -11.71 10.73
CA VAL A 344 24.28 -12.01 9.70
C VAL A 344 24.86 -11.69 8.33
N GLU A 345 24.69 -12.60 7.37
CA GLU A 345 25.37 -12.55 6.06
C GLU A 345 25.04 -11.30 5.23
N TYR A 346 23.79 -10.84 5.31
CA TYR A 346 23.27 -9.71 4.53
C TYR A 346 23.16 -8.41 5.35
N ASP A 347 23.80 -8.35 6.52
CA ASP A 347 23.81 -7.15 7.36
C ASP A 347 25.02 -6.26 7.02
N VAL A 348 24.85 -4.94 7.08
CA VAL A 348 25.95 -3.97 6.93
C VAL A 348 26.96 -4.06 8.08
N LEU A 349 26.55 -4.51 9.26
CA LEU A 349 27.38 -4.65 10.46
C LEU A 349 28.17 -5.98 10.50
N ARG A 350 28.01 -6.86 9.51
CA ARG A 350 28.63 -8.19 9.46
C ARG A 350 30.14 -8.13 9.73
N ASP A 351 30.84 -7.24 9.05
CA ASP A 351 32.30 -7.17 9.09
C ASP A 351 32.80 -6.66 10.44
N GLU A 352 32.02 -5.83 11.13
CA GLU A 352 32.36 -5.35 12.48
C GLU A 352 32.38 -6.49 13.50
N GLY A 353 31.44 -7.45 13.38
CA GLY A 353 31.44 -8.65 14.20
C GLY A 353 32.67 -9.53 13.95
N TYR A 354 33.07 -9.72 12.69
CA TYR A 354 34.28 -10.49 12.36
C TYR A 354 35.57 -9.84 12.88
N CYS A 355 35.70 -8.52 12.72
CA CYS A 355 36.83 -7.78 13.26
C CYS A 355 36.90 -7.92 14.78
N THR A 356 35.75 -7.86 15.47
CA THR A 356 35.70 -8.07 16.92
C THR A 356 36.14 -9.48 17.31
N HIS A 357 35.62 -10.52 16.65
CA HIS A 357 36.01 -11.91 16.95
C HIS A 357 37.53 -12.14 16.87
N SER A 358 38.20 -11.52 15.90
CA SER A 358 39.65 -11.62 15.70
C SER A 358 40.48 -11.18 16.92
N PHE A 359 39.90 -10.38 17.83
CA PHE A 359 40.53 -9.94 19.09
C PHE A 359 40.07 -10.72 20.33
N TYR A 360 39.03 -11.56 20.25
CA TYR A 360 38.41 -12.21 21.43
C TYR A 360 38.73 -13.71 21.61
N GLY A 361 39.22 -14.40 20.58
CA GLY A 361 39.86 -15.74 20.71
C GLY A 361 38.95 -16.98 20.86
N ASP A 362 39.40 -18.04 20.17
CA ASP A 362 39.21 -19.50 20.24
C ASP A 362 37.96 -20.27 19.74
N GLU A 363 36.76 -19.71 19.55
CA GLU A 363 35.71 -20.44 18.80
C GLU A 363 34.83 -19.52 17.94
N PHE A 364 35.01 -19.59 16.62
CA PHE A 364 34.04 -19.08 15.64
C PHE A 364 33.08 -20.22 15.28
N VAL A 365 31.82 -20.12 15.70
CA VAL A 365 30.74 -20.93 15.14
C VAL A 365 30.04 -20.06 14.11
N PRO A 366 30.33 -20.20 12.80
CA PRO A 366 29.49 -19.55 11.80
C PRO A 366 28.06 -19.99 12.08
N ALA A 367 27.13 -19.03 12.04
CA ALA A 367 25.71 -19.36 11.89
C ALA A 367 25.55 -20.01 10.51
N ASN A 368 25.96 -21.27 10.39
CA ASN A 368 25.81 -22.05 9.19
C ASN A 368 24.33 -21.99 8.84
N TYR A 369 24.06 -21.53 7.63
CA TYR A 369 22.82 -21.74 6.93
C TYR A 369 22.11 -22.99 7.46
N ILE A 370 20.96 -22.82 8.09
CA ILE A 370 19.93 -23.86 8.06
C ILE A 370 19.43 -23.88 6.61
N THR A 371 20.29 -24.28 5.67
CA THR A 371 19.81 -24.90 4.44
C THR A 371 19.24 -26.24 4.87
N ARG A 372 18.10 -26.59 4.30
CA ARG A 372 17.32 -27.82 4.48
C ARG A 372 18.10 -29.14 4.24
N ASN A 373 19.44 -29.16 4.17
CA ASN A 373 20.22 -30.36 3.86
C ASN A 373 20.83 -31.03 5.11
N ASP A 374 20.01 -31.89 5.71
CA ASP A 374 20.21 -33.19 6.39
C ASP A 374 21.55 -33.72 6.97
N GLN A 375 22.72 -33.06 6.92
CA GLN A 375 23.98 -33.73 7.38
C GLN A 375 24.58 -33.26 8.72
N VAL A 376 24.08 -32.21 9.37
CA VAL A 376 24.61 -31.72 10.66
C VAL A 376 23.79 -32.20 11.87
N ARG A 377 22.83 -33.12 11.67
CA ARG A 377 21.99 -33.66 12.76
C ARG A 377 22.73 -34.53 13.78
N SER A 378 23.92 -35.06 13.46
CA SER A 378 24.49 -36.20 14.21
C SER A 378 25.35 -35.85 15.44
N LYS A 379 25.74 -34.59 15.66
CA LYS A 379 26.63 -34.22 16.79
C LYS A 379 26.00 -33.40 17.91
N TYR A 380 24.81 -32.81 17.70
CA TYR A 380 24.10 -32.02 18.71
C TYR A 380 22.63 -32.42 18.84
N SER A 381 22.32 -33.71 18.64
CA SER A 381 20.97 -34.25 18.84
C SER A 381 20.67 -34.48 20.33
N PHE A 382 20.44 -33.39 21.05
CA PHE A 382 19.50 -33.41 22.16
C PHE A 382 18.52 -32.27 21.87
N TYR A 383 17.22 -32.57 21.76
CA TYR A 383 16.08 -31.66 21.51
C TYR A 383 15.57 -31.42 20.07
N ALA A 384 15.83 -32.31 19.11
CA ALA A 384 15.17 -32.24 17.79
C ALA A 384 13.78 -32.92 17.72
N ASP A 385 13.35 -33.63 18.78
CA ASP A 385 12.18 -34.52 18.72
C ASP A 385 10.83 -33.89 19.15
N GLU A 386 10.79 -32.64 19.62
CA GLU A 386 9.52 -31.96 19.98
C GLU A 386 8.95 -31.05 18.88
N PHE A 387 9.61 -30.93 17.73
CA PHE A 387 9.06 -30.27 16.54
C PHE A 387 8.85 -31.29 15.43
N ALA A 388 7.82 -32.12 15.60
CA ALA A 388 7.16 -32.71 14.44
C ALA A 388 6.72 -31.57 13.50
N PRO A 389 6.84 -31.72 12.17
CA PRO A 389 6.35 -30.72 11.23
C PRO A 389 4.84 -30.61 11.44
N ALA A 390 4.38 -29.52 12.06
CA ALA A 390 2.98 -29.15 11.99
C ALA A 390 2.65 -29.04 10.50
N ASN A 391 1.78 -29.94 10.05
CA ASN A 391 1.35 -30.09 8.68
C ASN A 391 1.17 -28.73 8.00
N TYR A 392 1.77 -28.58 6.82
CA TYR A 392 1.27 -27.66 5.81
C TYR A 392 -0.24 -27.91 5.71
N ILE A 393 -1.05 -26.94 6.14
CA ILE A 393 -2.47 -26.94 5.82
C ILE A 393 -2.53 -26.69 4.32
N THR A 394 -2.67 -27.78 3.58
CA THR A 394 -3.15 -27.77 2.21
C THR A 394 -4.50 -27.05 2.16
N LEU A 395 -4.61 -26.13 1.22
CA LEU A 395 -5.68 -25.16 0.97
C LEU A 395 -7.00 -25.84 0.50
N ASN A 396 -7.50 -26.87 1.19
CA ASN A 396 -8.63 -27.68 0.72
C ASN A 396 -9.49 -28.31 1.84
N ASP A 397 -9.79 -27.61 2.93
CA ASP A 397 -10.89 -28.02 3.83
C ASP A 397 -11.72 -26.81 4.32
N PRO A 398 -13.07 -26.89 4.27
CA PRO A 398 -13.95 -25.76 4.49
C PRO A 398 -14.03 -25.39 5.98
N ILE A 399 -13.66 -24.15 6.30
CA ILE A 399 -13.77 -23.60 7.65
C ILE A 399 -15.26 -23.51 8.02
N ARG A 400 -15.68 -24.32 9.00
CA ARG A 400 -16.98 -24.21 9.65
C ARG A 400 -17.08 -22.84 10.35
N ILE A 401 -18.05 -22.05 9.89
CA ILE A 401 -18.50 -20.80 10.49
C ILE A 401 -18.98 -21.09 11.92
N LEU A 402 -18.31 -20.52 12.93
CA LEU A 402 -18.82 -20.46 14.29
C LEU A 402 -19.85 -19.33 14.37
N GLU A 403 -21.12 -19.71 14.40
CA GLU A 403 -22.25 -18.81 14.68
C GLU A 403 -22.10 -18.18 16.08
N PHE A 404 -22.09 -16.85 16.14
CA PHE A 404 -22.26 -16.11 17.39
C PHE A 404 -23.72 -16.25 17.88
N ARG A 405 -23.98 -17.20 18.79
CA ARG A 405 -25.23 -17.23 19.57
C ARG A 405 -25.07 -16.45 20.87
N ASN A 406 -25.88 -15.40 20.99
CA ASN A 406 -26.17 -14.71 22.25
C ASN A 406 -26.64 -15.71 23.32
N SER A 407 -25.93 -15.79 24.45
CA SER A 407 -26.53 -16.26 25.70
C SER A 407 -26.06 -15.39 26.87
N GLN A 408 -27.03 -14.70 27.47
CA GLN A 408 -26.87 -14.04 28.76
C GLN A 408 -26.83 -15.10 29.87
N ARG A 409 -25.87 -14.97 30.81
CA ARG A 409 -26.06 -15.07 32.27
C ARG A 409 -24.69 -15.14 32.98
N GLY A 410 -24.53 -14.36 34.06
CA GLY A 410 -23.49 -14.57 35.07
C GLY A 410 -22.66 -13.33 35.42
N VAL A 411 -23.29 -12.35 36.06
CA VAL A 411 -22.65 -11.15 36.61
C VAL A 411 -21.72 -11.51 37.76
N HIS A 412 -20.42 -11.19 37.65
CA HIS A 412 -19.60 -10.78 38.78
C HIS A 412 -18.77 -9.54 38.42
N LYS A 413 -19.04 -8.47 39.17
CA LYS A 413 -18.47 -7.13 39.02
C LYS A 413 -17.00 -7.12 39.45
N MET A 414 -16.12 -6.64 38.58
CA MET A 414 -14.90 -5.96 39.00
C MET A 414 -14.59 -4.81 38.02
N GLY A 415 -14.65 -3.59 38.55
CA GLY A 415 -13.89 -2.39 38.15
C GLY A 415 -13.97 -1.91 36.70
N ASP A 416 -14.64 -0.77 36.49
CA ASP A 416 -14.53 0.07 35.30
C ASP A 416 -13.07 0.32 34.90
N SER A 417 -12.61 -0.27 33.79
CA SER A 417 -11.58 0.35 32.94
C SER A 417 -11.59 -0.20 31.50
N LYS A 418 -11.79 0.72 30.54
CA LYS A 418 -11.31 0.68 29.14
C LYS A 418 -11.64 -0.55 28.26
N GLN A 419 -12.92 -0.90 28.10
CA GLN A 419 -13.32 -1.79 26.98
C GLN A 419 -13.46 -1.07 25.62
N GLY A 420 -13.45 0.28 25.60
CA GLY A 420 -13.56 1.09 24.38
C GLY A 420 -12.28 1.26 23.53
N SER A 421 -11.18 0.57 23.86
CA SER A 421 -9.88 0.72 23.15
C SER A 421 -9.56 -0.38 22.14
N MET A 422 -10.18 -1.58 22.25
CA MET A 422 -9.79 -2.74 21.44
C MET A 422 -10.25 -2.64 19.98
N ILE A 423 -11.41 -2.01 19.71
CA ILE A 423 -11.94 -1.80 18.34
C ILE A 423 -11.19 -0.66 17.62
N LYS A 424 -10.51 0.24 18.35
CA LYS A 424 -9.81 1.40 17.77
C LYS A 424 -8.44 1.08 17.17
N LYS A 425 -7.75 0.05 17.66
CA LYS A 425 -6.39 -0.31 17.20
C LYS A 425 -6.36 -0.81 15.74
N PRO A 426 -7.27 -1.69 15.29
CA PRO A 426 -7.32 -2.13 13.89
C PRO A 426 -7.73 -0.98 12.94
N LEU A 427 -8.68 -0.14 13.36
CA LEU A 427 -9.14 1.02 12.59
C LEU A 427 -8.03 2.08 12.43
N PHE A 428 -7.23 2.30 13.45
CA PHE A 428 -6.09 3.21 13.40
C PHE A 428 -5.00 2.70 12.45
N LEU A 429 -4.68 1.41 12.51
CA LEU A 429 -3.71 0.80 11.59
C LEU A 429 -4.20 0.86 10.13
N LEU A 430 -5.48 0.57 9.90
CA LEU A 430 -6.10 0.70 8.58
C LEU A 430 -6.05 2.15 8.07
N ALA A 431 -6.32 3.14 8.94
CA ALA A 431 -6.20 4.55 8.58
C ALA A 431 -4.77 4.93 8.20
N ILE A 432 -3.75 4.42 8.90
CA ILE A 432 -2.35 4.62 8.53
C ILE A 432 -2.04 3.99 7.18
N ILE A 433 -2.48 2.75 6.93
CA ILE A 433 -2.27 2.08 5.64
C ILE A 433 -2.92 2.89 4.50
N VAL A 434 -4.15 3.38 4.70
CA VAL A 434 -4.84 4.26 3.74
C VAL A 434 -4.05 5.54 3.48
N LEU A 435 -3.50 6.18 4.52
CA LEU A 435 -2.70 7.40 4.38
C LEU A 435 -1.38 7.15 3.65
N ILE A 436 -0.71 6.04 3.94
CA ILE A 436 0.53 5.62 3.28
C ILE A 436 0.29 5.41 1.79
N LEU A 437 -0.70 4.58 1.46
CA LEU A 437 -1.04 4.28 0.07
C LEU A 437 -1.51 5.55 -0.64
N GLY A 438 -2.31 6.38 0.04
CA GLY A 438 -2.76 7.67 -0.46
C GLY A 438 -1.61 8.61 -0.80
N PHE A 439 -0.61 8.73 0.08
CA PHE A 439 0.57 9.56 -0.17
C PHE A 439 1.44 9.01 -1.30
N LYS A 440 1.66 7.68 -1.35
CA LYS A 440 2.37 7.02 -2.46
C LYS A 440 1.72 7.38 -3.79
N TRP A 441 0.43 7.11 -3.93
CA TRP A 441 -0.28 7.36 -5.19
C TRP A 441 -0.42 8.85 -5.50
N ALA A 442 -0.52 9.72 -4.49
CA ALA A 442 -0.48 11.16 -4.69
C ALA A 442 0.87 11.67 -5.24
N ASN A 443 1.93 10.88 -5.26
CA ASN A 443 3.19 11.25 -5.92
C ASN A 443 3.39 10.54 -7.27
N ASP A 444 2.79 9.37 -7.47
CA ASP A 444 2.99 8.52 -8.66
C ASP A 444 1.98 8.75 -9.79
N VAL A 445 0.83 9.37 -9.52
CA VAL A 445 -0.21 9.59 -10.54
C VAL A 445 0.22 10.69 -11.52
N THR A 446 0.35 10.36 -12.80
CA THR A 446 0.50 11.35 -13.88
C THR A 446 -0.89 11.70 -14.41
N LEU A 447 -1.26 13.00 -14.43
CA LEU A 447 -2.56 13.46 -14.93
C LEU A 447 -2.47 14.27 -16.22
N GLN A 448 -3.56 14.24 -16.98
CA GLN A 448 -3.75 14.99 -18.22
C GLN A 448 -3.81 16.51 -17.96
N GLU A 449 -3.11 17.28 -18.79
CA GLU A 449 -2.96 18.72 -18.55
C GLU A 449 -4.24 19.55 -18.78
N GLY A 450 -5.14 19.19 -19.70
CA GLY A 450 -6.29 20.05 -19.98
C GLY A 450 -7.51 19.84 -19.09
N VAL A 451 -7.42 19.04 -18.02
CA VAL A 451 -8.52 18.89 -17.05
C VAL A 451 -8.50 20.04 -16.04
N GLY A 452 -9.67 20.66 -15.82
CA GLY A 452 -9.86 21.65 -14.74
C GLY A 452 -9.70 21.03 -13.35
N GLU A 453 -9.33 21.84 -12.35
CA GLU A 453 -9.33 21.41 -10.93
C GLU A 453 -8.44 20.17 -10.66
N ARG A 454 -7.32 20.04 -11.36
CA ARG A 454 -6.42 18.86 -11.39
C ARG A 454 -6.13 18.22 -10.03
N TRP A 455 -5.98 19.00 -8.97
CA TRP A 455 -5.70 18.49 -7.62
C TRP A 455 -6.82 17.57 -7.10
N LYS A 456 -8.09 17.82 -7.47
CA LYS A 456 -9.23 16.95 -7.13
C LYS A 456 -9.13 15.62 -7.86
N LEU A 457 -8.81 15.68 -9.15
CA LEU A 457 -8.64 14.49 -9.98
C LEU A 457 -7.47 13.63 -9.48
N HIS A 458 -6.42 14.27 -8.98
CA HIS A 458 -5.25 13.62 -8.41
C HIS A 458 -5.60 12.85 -7.15
N LEU A 459 -6.34 13.49 -6.26
CA LEU A 459 -6.83 12.86 -5.03
C LEU A 459 -7.82 11.72 -5.33
N LEU A 460 -8.68 11.87 -6.33
CA LEU A 460 -9.61 10.83 -6.77
C LEU A 460 -8.86 9.60 -7.33
N ALA A 461 -7.91 9.82 -8.24
CA ALA A 461 -7.09 8.76 -8.81
C ALA A 461 -6.28 8.02 -7.73
N ALA A 462 -5.68 8.77 -6.80
CA ALA A 462 -4.99 8.19 -5.66
C ALA A 462 -5.94 7.33 -4.82
N SER A 463 -7.15 7.81 -4.53
CA SER A 463 -8.15 7.08 -3.74
C SER A 463 -8.56 5.75 -4.39
N ILE A 464 -8.73 5.73 -5.72
CA ILE A 464 -9.05 4.50 -6.47
C ILE A 464 -7.92 3.49 -6.38
N ASN A 465 -6.66 3.94 -6.48
CA ASN A 465 -5.52 3.05 -6.34
C ASN A 465 -5.37 2.51 -4.90
N VAL A 466 -5.68 3.30 -3.88
CA VAL A 466 -5.77 2.80 -2.49
C VAL A 466 -6.84 1.71 -2.38
N VAL A 467 -8.01 1.90 -2.99
CA VAL A 467 -9.07 0.88 -3.00
C VAL A 467 -8.58 -0.42 -3.63
N LYS A 468 -7.85 -0.36 -4.75
CA LYS A 468 -7.27 -1.54 -5.41
C LYS A 468 -6.25 -2.26 -4.53
N ASP A 469 -5.34 -1.51 -3.91
CA ASP A 469 -4.32 -2.08 -3.03
C ASP A 469 -4.96 -2.75 -1.80
N LEU A 470 -5.98 -2.12 -1.21
CA LEU A 470 -6.76 -2.70 -0.11
C LEU A 470 -7.57 -3.93 -0.54
N ALA A 471 -8.10 -3.93 -1.77
CA ALA A 471 -8.81 -5.07 -2.33
C ALA A 471 -7.88 -6.27 -2.51
N THR A 472 -6.69 -6.03 -3.03
CA THR A 472 -5.63 -7.03 -3.18
C THR A 472 -5.22 -7.59 -1.83
N LEU A 473 -4.98 -6.71 -0.84
CA LEU A 473 -4.65 -7.13 0.53
C LEU A 473 -5.77 -7.95 1.16
N GLY A 474 -7.03 -7.52 1.03
CA GLY A 474 -8.19 -8.26 1.54
C GLY A 474 -8.31 -9.66 0.94
N ASN A 475 -8.01 -9.80 -0.36
CA ASN A 475 -7.94 -11.09 -1.04
C ASN A 475 -6.80 -11.97 -0.52
N MET A 476 -5.59 -11.42 -0.37
CA MET A 476 -4.43 -12.13 0.19
C MET A 476 -4.66 -12.62 1.62
N LEU A 477 -5.45 -11.87 2.41
CA LEU A 477 -5.83 -12.24 3.77
C LEU A 477 -7.02 -13.20 3.85
N GLY A 478 -7.61 -13.59 2.71
CA GLY A 478 -8.76 -14.50 2.65
C GLY A 478 -10.07 -13.91 3.15
N ILE A 479 -10.21 -12.58 3.19
CA ILE A 479 -11.43 -11.91 3.68
C ILE A 479 -12.55 -12.04 2.63
N ALA A 480 -12.26 -11.67 1.39
CA ALA A 480 -13.15 -11.78 0.24
C ALA A 480 -12.31 -11.76 -1.04
N SER A 481 -12.85 -12.28 -2.14
CA SER A 481 -12.23 -12.12 -3.46
C SER A 481 -11.95 -10.65 -3.77
N GLU A 482 -10.90 -10.36 -4.54
CA GLU A 482 -10.52 -8.99 -4.91
C GLU A 482 -11.68 -8.18 -5.51
N ILE A 483 -12.53 -8.80 -6.34
CA ILE A 483 -13.70 -8.15 -6.94
C ILE A 483 -14.73 -7.74 -5.88
N ASN A 484 -15.12 -8.66 -4.99
CA ASN A 484 -16.07 -8.35 -3.92
C ASN A 484 -15.52 -7.34 -2.91
N MET A 485 -14.22 -7.39 -2.63
CA MET A 485 -13.57 -6.37 -1.81
C MET A 485 -13.61 -5.00 -2.48
N THR A 486 -13.29 -4.93 -3.78
CA THR A 486 -13.36 -3.71 -4.59
C THR A 486 -14.77 -3.12 -4.63
N ARG A 487 -15.80 -3.93 -4.93
CA ARG A 487 -17.21 -3.51 -4.91
C ARG A 487 -17.60 -2.88 -3.58
N THR A 488 -17.24 -3.55 -2.48
CA THR A 488 -17.53 -3.09 -1.13
C THR A 488 -16.85 -1.75 -0.85
N LEU A 489 -15.56 -1.64 -1.12
CA LEU A 489 -14.77 -0.43 -0.84
C LEU A 489 -15.20 0.76 -1.72
N ILE A 490 -15.47 0.55 -3.02
CA ILE A 490 -15.99 1.60 -3.91
C ILE A 490 -17.35 2.09 -3.42
N THR A 491 -18.25 1.18 -3.02
CA THR A 491 -19.57 1.57 -2.49
C THR A 491 -19.44 2.43 -1.23
N HIS A 492 -18.62 2.00 -0.27
CA HIS A 492 -18.39 2.78 0.95
C HIS A 492 -17.74 4.13 0.65
N PHE A 493 -16.77 4.17 -0.27
CA PHE A 493 -16.13 5.40 -0.69
C PHE A 493 -17.13 6.35 -1.32
N ALA A 494 -17.92 5.89 -2.29
CA ALA A 494 -18.94 6.69 -2.98
C ALA A 494 -19.97 7.27 -1.99
N VAL A 495 -20.49 6.46 -1.07
CA VAL A 495 -21.43 6.91 -0.04
C VAL A 495 -20.78 7.90 0.94
N ALA A 496 -19.50 7.72 1.29
CA ALA A 496 -18.80 8.60 2.22
C ALA A 496 -18.47 9.98 1.63
N ILE A 497 -18.16 10.05 0.33
CA ILE A 497 -17.89 11.32 -0.37
C ILE A 497 -19.17 12.03 -0.82
N ASP A 498 -20.28 11.29 -0.87
CA ASP A 498 -21.62 11.85 -0.96
C ASP A 498 -22.00 12.51 0.37
N THR A 499 -21.47 13.71 0.58
CA THR A 499 -21.89 14.62 1.66
C THR A 499 -23.26 15.24 1.38
N GLY A 500 -24.08 14.57 0.55
CA GLY A 500 -25.17 15.11 -0.23
C GLY A 500 -26.01 16.13 0.51
N ARG A 501 -26.57 17.07 -0.25
CA ARG A 501 -27.61 17.97 0.24
C ARG A 501 -28.87 17.15 0.53
N TYR A 502 -28.85 16.19 1.45
CA TYR A 502 -29.96 15.30 1.80
C TYR A 502 -31.22 16.11 2.12
N LYS A 503 -31.06 17.30 2.71
CA LYS A 503 -32.13 18.29 2.93
C LYS A 503 -32.87 18.69 1.65
N ASP A 504 -32.16 18.83 0.53
CA ASP A 504 -32.72 19.22 -0.76
C ASP A 504 -33.58 18.10 -1.38
N TYR A 505 -33.44 16.86 -0.90
CA TYR A 505 -34.13 15.68 -1.44
C TYR A 505 -35.05 14.99 -0.43
N GLN A 506 -35.23 15.56 0.77
CA GLN A 506 -36.02 14.97 1.87
C GLN A 506 -37.48 14.64 1.52
N PHE A 507 -38.03 15.26 0.47
CA PHE A 507 -39.40 15.05 0.01
C PHE A 507 -39.49 14.14 -1.24
N MET A 508 -38.37 13.60 -1.71
CA MET A 508 -38.36 12.60 -2.77
C MET A 508 -38.69 11.23 -2.18
N ASN A 509 -39.60 10.50 -2.81
CA ASN A 509 -39.85 9.12 -2.43
C ASN A 509 -38.87 8.22 -3.19
N ILE A 510 -37.99 7.55 -2.45
CA ILE A 510 -37.02 6.61 -3.00
C ILE A 510 -37.32 5.25 -2.41
N THR A 511 -37.54 4.27 -3.29
CA THR A 511 -37.98 2.94 -2.88
C THR A 511 -37.14 1.87 -3.56
N ASP A 512 -36.51 1.03 -2.75
CA ASP A 512 -35.90 -0.22 -3.21
C ASP A 512 -37.00 -1.29 -3.29
N THR A 513 -37.16 -1.86 -4.48
CA THR A 513 -38.18 -2.87 -4.78
C THR A 513 -37.67 -3.81 -5.86
N LYS A 514 -38.57 -4.61 -6.46
CA LYS A 514 -38.25 -5.46 -7.59
C LYS A 514 -39.24 -5.30 -8.73
N PHE A 515 -38.73 -5.38 -9.96
CA PHE A 515 -39.52 -5.62 -11.16
C PHE A 515 -39.39 -7.09 -11.51
N GLY A 516 -40.41 -7.88 -11.16
CA GLY A 516 -40.28 -9.34 -11.08
C GLY A 516 -39.27 -9.74 -10.01
N ASP A 517 -38.22 -10.46 -10.40
CA ASP A 517 -37.12 -10.85 -9.49
C ASP A 517 -35.93 -9.89 -9.51
N ILE A 518 -35.94 -8.89 -10.38
CA ILE A 518 -34.82 -7.98 -10.62
C ILE A 518 -34.89 -6.80 -9.64
N PRO A 519 -33.86 -6.58 -8.79
CA PRO A 519 -33.84 -5.45 -7.87
C PRO A 519 -33.73 -4.12 -8.61
N VAL A 520 -34.54 -3.15 -8.20
CA VAL A 520 -34.55 -1.79 -8.75
C VAL A 520 -34.73 -0.77 -7.63
N ARG A 521 -34.16 0.43 -7.85
CA ARG A 521 -34.40 1.61 -7.02
C ARG A 521 -35.22 2.62 -7.82
N ILE A 522 -36.39 2.99 -7.28
CA ILE A 522 -37.30 3.95 -7.91
C ILE A 522 -37.14 5.30 -7.24
N TYR A 523 -36.91 6.34 -8.04
CA TYR A 523 -36.84 7.75 -7.63
C TYR A 523 -38.10 8.46 -8.12
N ARG A 524 -39.02 8.78 -7.19
CA ARG A 524 -40.27 9.48 -7.49
C ARG A 524 -40.23 10.90 -6.92
N PRO A 525 -40.25 11.94 -7.76
CA PRO A 525 -40.22 13.32 -7.30
C PRO A 525 -41.61 13.74 -6.80
N PRO A 526 -41.69 14.66 -5.82
CA PRO A 526 -42.98 15.08 -5.25
C PRO A 526 -43.88 15.82 -6.24
N LYS A 527 -43.30 16.36 -7.31
CA LYS A 527 -43.99 17.11 -8.37
C LYS A 527 -44.11 16.32 -9.68
N LEU A 528 -44.04 14.99 -9.63
CA LEU A 528 -44.29 14.15 -10.81
C LEU A 528 -45.68 14.50 -11.38
N PRO A 529 -45.80 14.94 -12.64
CA PRO A 529 -47.09 15.20 -13.27
C PRO A 529 -47.87 13.89 -13.40
N SER A 530 -49.20 13.96 -13.38
CA SER A 530 -50.04 12.80 -13.75
C SER A 530 -49.75 12.39 -15.20
N ASN A 531 -49.69 11.07 -15.44
CA ASN A 531 -49.15 10.47 -16.66
C ASN A 531 -47.75 11.03 -17.00
N GLY A 532 -46.86 11.08 -16.02
CA GLY A 532 -45.53 11.70 -16.11
C GLY A 532 -44.55 10.95 -17.03
N PRO A 533 -43.39 11.54 -17.36
CA PRO A 533 -42.33 10.82 -18.08
C PRO A 533 -41.54 9.90 -17.14
N ALA A 534 -40.91 8.87 -17.71
CA ALA A 534 -40.03 7.96 -16.98
C ALA A 534 -38.72 7.69 -17.71
N MET A 535 -37.68 7.35 -16.94
CA MET A 535 -36.39 6.93 -17.46
C MET A 535 -35.87 5.70 -16.72
N MET A 536 -35.56 4.63 -17.46
CA MET A 536 -34.73 3.53 -16.97
C MET A 536 -33.27 3.97 -16.97
N PHE A 537 -32.56 3.78 -15.86
CA PHE A 537 -31.15 4.08 -15.73
C PHE A 537 -30.34 2.80 -15.47
N PHE A 538 -29.30 2.60 -16.26
CA PHE A 538 -28.35 1.49 -16.12
C PHE A 538 -26.99 2.07 -15.75
N HIS A 539 -26.48 1.68 -14.58
CA HIS A 539 -25.24 2.24 -14.07
C HIS A 539 -24.01 1.68 -14.78
N GLY A 540 -22.92 2.46 -14.81
CA GLY A 540 -21.62 2.04 -15.30
C GLY A 540 -20.88 1.06 -14.40
N GLY A 541 -19.54 1.09 -14.43
CA GLY A 541 -18.68 0.24 -13.59
C GLY A 541 -18.22 -1.06 -14.25
N GLY A 542 -18.03 -1.04 -15.58
CA GLY A 542 -17.41 -2.14 -16.31
C GLY A 542 -18.17 -3.46 -16.24
N PHE A 543 -19.49 -3.42 -16.06
CA PHE A 543 -20.36 -4.59 -15.83
C PHE A 543 -20.04 -5.40 -14.56
N ALA A 544 -19.09 -4.94 -13.75
CA ALA A 544 -18.52 -5.71 -12.65
C ALA A 544 -18.69 -5.02 -11.29
N PHE A 545 -18.52 -3.69 -11.19
CA PHE A 545 -18.19 -3.07 -9.89
C PHE A 545 -19.31 -2.28 -9.21
N MET A 546 -20.01 -1.45 -9.97
CA MET A 546 -20.89 -0.42 -9.38
C MET A 546 -22.30 -0.96 -9.11
N ASN A 547 -23.17 -0.15 -8.50
CA ASN A 547 -24.55 -0.48 -8.14
C ASN A 547 -25.39 0.82 -8.02
N PRO A 548 -26.69 0.75 -7.68
CA PRO A 548 -27.50 1.95 -7.45
C PRO A 548 -26.98 2.87 -6.32
N ASP A 549 -26.31 2.34 -5.29
CA ASP A 549 -25.74 3.16 -4.22
C ASP A 549 -24.57 4.02 -4.72
N THR A 550 -23.71 3.48 -5.59
CA THR A 550 -22.58 4.26 -6.14
C THR A 550 -23.02 5.35 -7.12
N HIS A 551 -24.23 5.24 -7.68
CA HIS A 551 -24.76 6.18 -8.68
C HIS A 551 -25.89 7.07 -8.16
N ASP A 552 -26.29 6.93 -6.89
CA ASP A 552 -27.56 7.45 -6.38
C ASP A 552 -27.81 8.94 -6.69
N ILE A 553 -26.77 9.76 -6.62
CA ILE A 553 -26.81 11.20 -6.89
C ILE A 553 -27.36 11.52 -8.29
N PHE A 554 -26.99 10.73 -9.31
CA PHE A 554 -27.35 11.01 -10.71
C PHE A 554 -28.85 10.79 -10.97
N PRO A 555 -29.43 9.59 -10.78
CA PRO A 555 -30.88 9.37 -10.93
C PRO A 555 -31.72 10.30 -10.06
N ARG A 556 -31.29 10.54 -8.82
CA ARG A 556 -31.95 11.47 -7.88
C ARG A 556 -32.00 12.89 -8.43
N THR A 557 -30.89 13.37 -8.98
CA THR A 557 -30.81 14.72 -9.57
C THR A 557 -31.69 14.84 -10.81
N ILE A 558 -31.62 13.86 -11.72
CA ILE A 558 -32.40 13.87 -12.96
C ILE A 558 -33.91 13.84 -12.64
N SER A 559 -34.32 12.93 -11.74
CA SER A 559 -35.71 12.80 -11.29
C SER A 559 -36.24 14.13 -10.73
N LYS A 560 -35.47 14.78 -9.85
CA LYS A 560 -35.87 16.06 -9.23
C LYS A 560 -35.93 17.21 -10.23
N ARG A 561 -34.88 17.40 -11.05
CA ARG A 561 -34.76 18.56 -11.95
C ARG A 561 -35.82 18.54 -13.04
N LEU A 562 -36.23 17.35 -13.48
CA LEU A 562 -37.13 17.16 -14.61
C LEU A 562 -38.53 16.69 -14.20
N ASN A 563 -38.77 16.49 -12.90
CA ASN A 563 -40.02 15.93 -12.37
C ASN A 563 -40.45 14.65 -13.11
N MET A 564 -39.50 13.73 -13.30
CA MET A 564 -39.72 12.44 -13.95
C MET A 564 -39.48 11.28 -12.98
N LEU A 565 -40.13 10.15 -13.22
CA LEU A 565 -39.78 8.91 -12.55
C LEU A 565 -38.44 8.40 -13.10
N VAL A 566 -37.49 8.07 -12.22
CA VAL A 566 -36.26 7.38 -12.66
C VAL A 566 -36.19 6.03 -11.96
N VAL A 567 -35.90 4.97 -12.71
CA VAL A 567 -35.74 3.61 -12.18
C VAL A 567 -34.33 3.14 -12.45
N SER A 568 -33.53 3.00 -11.39
CA SER A 568 -32.15 2.47 -11.47
C SER A 568 -32.18 0.95 -11.29
N VAL A 569 -31.57 0.20 -12.21
CA VAL A 569 -31.54 -1.27 -12.17
C VAL A 569 -30.26 -1.76 -11.51
N ASP A 570 -30.37 -2.61 -10.47
CA ASP A 570 -29.25 -3.35 -9.89
C ASP A 570 -29.08 -4.67 -10.64
N TYR A 571 -28.58 -4.58 -11.88
CA TYR A 571 -28.45 -5.73 -12.76
C TYR A 571 -27.37 -6.69 -12.27
N ARG A 572 -27.50 -7.98 -12.62
CA ARG A 572 -26.49 -8.99 -12.31
C ARG A 572 -25.16 -8.70 -13.01
N ARG A 573 -24.07 -8.82 -12.27
CA ARG A 573 -22.72 -8.40 -12.65
C ARG A 573 -21.75 -9.57 -12.85
N THR A 574 -20.76 -9.35 -13.69
CA THR A 574 -19.66 -10.29 -13.95
C THR A 574 -18.61 -10.21 -12.82
N PRO A 575 -17.88 -11.29 -12.45
CA PRO A 575 -17.82 -12.63 -13.07
C PRO A 575 -18.93 -13.59 -12.66
N GLU A 576 -19.69 -13.32 -11.60
CA GLU A 576 -20.70 -14.25 -11.08
C GLU A 576 -21.82 -14.51 -12.09
N HIS A 577 -22.13 -13.49 -12.89
CA HIS A 577 -23.13 -13.53 -13.94
C HIS A 577 -22.56 -12.88 -15.22
N PRO A 578 -21.88 -13.66 -16.08
CA PRO A 578 -21.33 -13.15 -17.35
C PRO A 578 -22.44 -12.72 -18.33
N SER A 579 -22.03 -12.20 -19.50
CA SER A 579 -22.98 -11.86 -20.56
C SER A 579 -23.79 -13.11 -20.95
N PRO A 580 -25.11 -13.02 -21.15
CA PRO A 580 -25.95 -11.82 -21.25
C PRO A 580 -26.81 -11.51 -20.01
N ALA A 581 -26.41 -11.90 -18.79
CA ALA A 581 -27.28 -11.79 -17.61
C ALA A 581 -27.73 -10.34 -17.30
N GLY A 582 -26.79 -9.40 -17.22
CA GLY A 582 -27.11 -7.99 -16.95
C GLY A 582 -27.96 -7.34 -18.06
N PHE A 583 -27.74 -7.72 -19.32
CA PHE A 583 -28.57 -7.28 -20.45
C PHE A 583 -30.03 -7.74 -20.28
N HIS A 584 -30.26 -9.01 -19.94
CA HIS A 584 -31.61 -9.53 -19.72
C HIS A 584 -32.30 -8.81 -18.55
N ASP A 585 -31.58 -8.51 -17.48
CA ASP A 585 -32.14 -7.77 -16.34
C ASP A 585 -32.58 -6.36 -16.75
N CYS A 586 -31.74 -5.65 -17.51
CA CYS A 586 -32.07 -4.32 -18.03
C CYS A 586 -33.24 -4.34 -19.03
N LEU A 587 -33.26 -5.30 -19.96
CA LEU A 587 -34.33 -5.45 -20.94
C LEU A 587 -35.66 -5.78 -20.27
N ASN A 588 -35.67 -6.78 -19.38
CA ASN A 588 -36.89 -7.22 -18.69
C ASN A 588 -37.43 -6.15 -17.74
N SER A 589 -36.55 -5.40 -17.07
CA SER A 589 -36.98 -4.26 -16.23
C SER A 589 -37.59 -3.14 -17.07
N THR A 590 -37.05 -2.89 -18.27
CA THR A 590 -37.61 -1.90 -19.21
C THR A 590 -38.98 -2.34 -19.71
N ILE A 591 -39.13 -3.60 -20.11
CA ILE A 591 -40.43 -4.17 -20.52
C ILE A 591 -41.43 -4.13 -19.37
N HIS A 592 -41.00 -4.41 -18.13
CA HIS A 592 -41.84 -4.32 -16.96
C HIS A 592 -42.36 -2.89 -16.75
N LEU A 593 -41.48 -1.88 -16.81
CA LEU A 593 -41.90 -0.48 -16.73
C LEU A 593 -42.91 -0.12 -17.82
N MET A 594 -42.67 -0.56 -19.06
CA MET A 594 -43.57 -0.30 -20.19
C MET A 594 -44.96 -0.91 -19.99
N ARG A 595 -45.04 -2.15 -19.49
CA ARG A 595 -46.30 -2.86 -19.26
C ARG A 595 -47.09 -2.31 -18.07
N HIS A 596 -46.40 -1.83 -17.05
CA HIS A 596 -47.00 -1.31 -15.82
C HIS A 596 -46.96 0.24 -15.74
N ALA A 597 -46.78 0.93 -16.88
CA ALA A 597 -46.66 2.39 -16.92
C ALA A 597 -47.89 3.09 -16.33
N GLU A 598 -49.11 2.61 -16.64
CA GLU A 598 -50.37 3.16 -16.12
C GLU A 598 -50.46 3.02 -14.59
N GLU A 599 -50.08 1.86 -14.04
CA GLU A 599 -50.06 1.62 -12.59
C GLU A 599 -49.09 2.56 -11.85
N LEU A 600 -48.03 3.00 -12.54
CA LEU A 600 -47.03 3.93 -12.01
C LEU A 600 -47.36 5.41 -12.30
N ASP A 601 -48.49 5.70 -12.94
CA ASP A 601 -48.93 7.04 -13.39
C ASP A 601 -47.93 7.67 -14.38
N ILE A 602 -47.47 6.86 -15.33
CA ILE A 602 -46.48 7.19 -16.37
C ILE A 602 -47.11 7.11 -17.77
N ASP A 603 -46.83 8.10 -18.63
CA ASP A 603 -47.16 8.02 -20.06
C ASP A 603 -46.19 7.07 -20.76
N SER A 604 -46.71 5.93 -21.20
CA SER A 604 -45.95 4.86 -21.85
C SER A 604 -45.22 5.30 -23.14
N ARG A 605 -45.64 6.42 -23.75
CA ARG A 605 -44.98 7.03 -24.93
C ARG A 605 -43.84 7.98 -24.57
N ARG A 606 -43.56 8.18 -23.29
CA ARG A 606 -42.55 9.10 -22.74
C ARG A 606 -41.59 8.36 -21.81
N ILE A 607 -41.15 7.19 -22.27
CA ILE A 607 -40.15 6.36 -21.60
C ILE A 607 -38.81 6.50 -22.31
N ALA A 608 -37.77 6.79 -21.53
CA ALA A 608 -36.38 6.82 -21.96
C ALA A 608 -35.57 5.67 -21.34
N VAL A 609 -34.51 5.24 -22.04
CA VAL A 609 -33.43 4.43 -21.45
C VAL A 609 -32.15 5.25 -21.43
N ALA A 610 -31.38 5.13 -20.36
CA ALA A 610 -30.15 5.88 -20.16
C ALA A 610 -29.12 5.03 -19.44
N GLY A 611 -27.84 5.28 -19.73
CA GLY A 611 -26.77 4.73 -18.92
C GLY A 611 -25.42 5.34 -19.25
N ASP A 612 -24.47 5.12 -18.34
CA ASP A 612 -23.11 5.62 -18.44
C ASP A 612 -22.10 4.48 -18.61
N SER A 613 -21.06 4.67 -19.43
CA SER A 613 -20.00 3.68 -19.63
C SER A 613 -20.57 2.30 -20.07
N ALA A 614 -20.35 1.24 -19.29
CA ALA A 614 -21.00 -0.06 -19.43
C ALA A 614 -22.53 -0.01 -19.42
N GLY A 615 -23.13 0.86 -18.62
CA GLY A 615 -24.57 1.12 -18.63
C GLY A 615 -25.04 1.80 -19.90
N GLY A 616 -24.19 2.63 -20.53
CA GLY A 616 -24.45 3.22 -21.84
C GLY A 616 -24.54 2.16 -22.94
N ASN A 617 -23.66 1.15 -22.89
CA ASN A 617 -23.75 -0.03 -23.74
C ASN A 617 -25.05 -0.82 -23.52
N LEU A 618 -25.45 -1.03 -22.26
CA LEU A 618 -26.75 -1.67 -21.93
C LEU A 618 -27.94 -0.86 -22.46
N ALA A 619 -27.90 0.47 -22.35
CA ALA A 619 -28.96 1.34 -22.88
C ALA A 619 -29.09 1.22 -24.40
N THR A 620 -27.97 1.20 -25.11
CA THR A 620 -27.93 0.99 -26.56
C THR A 620 -28.47 -0.38 -26.95
N THR A 621 -27.99 -1.45 -26.33
CA THR A 621 -28.37 -2.82 -26.68
C THR A 621 -29.82 -3.12 -26.32
N VAL A 622 -30.35 -2.58 -25.22
CA VAL A 622 -31.78 -2.66 -24.88
C VAL A 622 -32.64 -1.92 -25.92
N ALA A 623 -32.23 -0.72 -26.35
CA ALA A 623 -32.98 0.02 -27.37
C ALA A 623 -33.03 -0.74 -28.71
N ILE A 624 -31.91 -1.34 -29.12
CA ILE A 624 -31.84 -2.20 -30.31
C ILE A 624 -32.73 -3.43 -30.16
N ALA A 625 -32.64 -4.13 -29.03
CA ALA A 625 -33.41 -5.35 -28.79
C ALA A 625 -34.92 -5.10 -28.78
N LEU A 626 -35.38 -3.98 -28.20
CA LEU A 626 -36.79 -3.60 -28.23
C LEU A 626 -37.26 -3.27 -29.66
N ARG A 627 -36.43 -2.57 -30.45
CA ARG A 627 -36.70 -2.29 -31.86
C ARG A 627 -36.76 -3.57 -32.70
N ASP A 628 -35.85 -4.52 -32.46
CA ASP A 628 -35.76 -5.77 -33.21
C ASP A 628 -36.87 -6.77 -32.82
N MET A 629 -37.28 -6.77 -31.54
CA MET A 629 -38.42 -7.55 -31.06
C MET A 629 -39.72 -7.14 -31.74
N ALA A 630 -39.89 -5.83 -32.01
CA ALA A 630 -41.06 -5.25 -32.67
C ALA A 630 -42.40 -5.75 -32.09
N ASP A 631 -42.47 -5.96 -30.78
CA ASP A 631 -43.67 -6.43 -30.08
C ASP A 631 -44.76 -5.35 -30.13
N PRO A 632 -45.88 -5.55 -30.86
CA PRO A 632 -46.91 -4.53 -31.01
C PRO A 632 -47.69 -4.26 -29.71
N THR A 633 -47.47 -5.05 -28.66
CA THR A 633 -48.06 -4.84 -27.34
C THR A 633 -47.25 -3.88 -26.47
N LEU A 634 -46.02 -3.56 -26.87
CA LEU A 634 -45.15 -2.63 -26.16
C LEU A 634 -45.14 -1.25 -26.86
N PRO A 635 -45.09 -0.15 -26.09
CA PRO A 635 -44.86 1.18 -26.64
C PRO A 635 -43.42 1.32 -27.17
N ASP A 636 -43.22 2.21 -28.13
CA ASP A 636 -41.87 2.60 -28.58
C ASP A 636 -41.12 3.40 -27.50
N LEU A 637 -39.82 3.15 -27.36
CA LEU A 637 -38.94 4.03 -26.59
C LEU A 637 -38.86 5.42 -27.24
N LYS A 638 -38.97 6.46 -26.40
CA LYS A 638 -38.89 7.84 -26.88
C LYS A 638 -37.45 8.30 -27.07
N ILE A 639 -36.58 7.98 -26.10
CA ILE A 639 -35.19 8.45 -26.04
C ILE A 639 -34.27 7.31 -25.61
N GLN A 640 -33.08 7.26 -26.22
CA GLN A 640 -31.92 6.55 -25.68
C GLN A 640 -30.80 7.54 -25.35
N VAL A 641 -30.22 7.43 -24.15
CA VAL A 641 -29.13 8.28 -23.67
C VAL A 641 -27.89 7.41 -23.45
N MET A 642 -26.81 7.75 -24.15
CA MET A 642 -25.53 7.07 -24.10
C MET A 642 -24.48 8.04 -23.55
N ILE A 643 -24.06 7.82 -22.31
CA ILE A 643 -23.09 8.68 -21.64
C ILE A 643 -21.72 7.98 -21.68
N TYR A 644 -20.78 8.51 -22.46
CA TYR A 644 -19.44 7.96 -22.74
C TYR A 644 -19.42 6.42 -22.82
N PRO A 645 -20.27 5.83 -23.69
CA PRO A 645 -20.56 4.41 -23.68
C PRO A 645 -19.37 3.58 -24.17
N THR A 646 -19.29 2.32 -23.72
CA THR A 646 -18.43 1.34 -24.37
C THR A 646 -19.11 0.70 -25.58
N MET A 647 -18.41 0.57 -26.70
CA MET A 647 -19.02 0.27 -28.00
C MET A 647 -18.29 -0.80 -28.83
N GLN A 648 -17.01 -1.08 -28.59
CA GLN A 648 -16.29 -2.16 -29.28
C GLN A 648 -15.13 -2.78 -28.49
N GLU A 649 -14.81 -4.03 -28.84
CA GLU A 649 -13.73 -4.82 -28.22
C GLU A 649 -12.64 -5.27 -29.20
N ALA A 650 -12.56 -4.70 -30.40
CA ALA A 650 -11.67 -5.15 -31.48
C ALA A 650 -10.35 -4.36 -31.59
N ASP A 651 -10.39 -3.07 -31.29
CA ASP A 651 -9.26 -2.16 -31.32
C ASP A 651 -9.12 -1.43 -29.97
N LYS A 652 -8.09 -1.80 -29.19
CA LYS A 652 -7.77 -1.17 -27.90
C LYS A 652 -6.57 -0.23 -27.98
N MET A 653 -6.14 0.13 -29.19
CA MET A 653 -5.05 1.06 -29.44
C MET A 653 -5.48 2.19 -30.39
N THR A 654 -6.77 2.56 -30.36
CA THR A 654 -7.30 3.76 -31.02
C THR A 654 -6.56 5.03 -30.56
N PRO A 655 -6.65 6.15 -31.31
CA PRO A 655 -6.06 7.41 -30.90
C PRO A 655 -6.43 7.84 -29.46
N SER A 656 -7.69 7.71 -29.02
CA SER A 656 -8.02 7.97 -27.61
C SER A 656 -7.42 6.96 -26.65
N CYS A 657 -7.42 5.66 -26.95
CA CYS A 657 -6.82 4.65 -26.08
C CYS A 657 -5.33 4.94 -25.83
N GLN A 658 -4.57 5.35 -26.85
CA GLN A 658 -3.15 5.71 -26.67
C GLN A 658 -2.96 7.04 -25.93
N GLN A 659 -3.74 8.06 -26.30
CA GLN A 659 -3.64 9.40 -25.69
C GLN A 659 -4.03 9.39 -24.20
N ASN A 660 -5.01 8.57 -23.86
CA ASN A 660 -5.62 8.49 -22.53
C ASN A 660 -5.32 7.13 -21.86
N PHE A 661 -4.23 6.44 -22.24
CA PHE A 661 -3.92 5.11 -21.71
C PHE A 661 -3.84 5.07 -20.18
N TYR A 662 -3.22 6.10 -19.60
CA TYR A 662 -3.12 6.34 -18.16
C TYR A 662 -4.25 7.25 -17.68
N ASP A 663 -5.47 7.04 -18.16
CA ASP A 663 -6.58 7.81 -17.64
C ASP A 663 -6.74 7.57 -16.12
N PRO A 664 -7.28 8.55 -15.39
CA PRO A 664 -7.39 8.48 -13.93
C PRO A 664 -8.19 7.28 -13.43
N MET A 665 -9.04 6.70 -14.29
CA MET A 665 -9.93 5.57 -14.00
C MET A 665 -9.36 4.21 -14.43
N HIS A 666 -8.17 4.17 -15.04
CA HIS A 666 -7.51 2.98 -15.60
C HIS A 666 -8.40 2.15 -16.55
N THR A 667 -9.22 2.82 -17.35
CA THR A 667 -10.27 2.19 -18.17
C THR A 667 -9.73 1.29 -19.29
N THR A 668 -8.51 1.51 -19.79
CA THR A 668 -7.91 0.63 -20.82
C THR A 668 -7.67 -0.79 -20.29
N ILE A 669 -6.93 -0.90 -19.18
CA ILE A 669 -6.58 -2.20 -18.57
C ILE A 669 -7.83 -2.84 -17.98
N ALA A 670 -8.66 -2.04 -17.31
CA ALA A 670 -9.92 -2.52 -16.72
C ALA A 670 -10.91 -2.99 -17.80
N GLY A 671 -11.05 -2.23 -18.89
CA GLY A 671 -11.91 -2.55 -20.04
C GLY A 671 -11.55 -3.88 -20.69
N ALA A 672 -10.25 -4.14 -20.91
CA ALA A 672 -9.77 -5.43 -21.43
C ALA A 672 -10.15 -6.61 -20.50
N LEU A 673 -10.00 -6.44 -19.18
CA LEU A 673 -10.40 -7.46 -18.20
C LEU A 673 -11.91 -7.69 -18.20
N PHE A 674 -12.71 -6.63 -18.27
CA PHE A 674 -14.18 -6.74 -18.26
C PHE A 674 -14.74 -7.35 -19.53
N ALA A 675 -14.20 -6.99 -20.70
CA ALA A 675 -14.54 -7.63 -21.96
C ALA A 675 -14.38 -9.15 -21.85
N LEU A 676 -13.25 -9.60 -21.28
CA LEU A 676 -12.94 -11.01 -21.09
C LEU A 676 -13.86 -11.68 -20.06
N TYR A 677 -14.11 -11.03 -18.91
CA TYR A 677 -15.09 -11.52 -17.93
C TYR A 677 -16.50 -11.67 -18.52
N ARG A 678 -16.87 -10.84 -19.50
CA ARG A 678 -18.17 -10.97 -20.20
C ARG A 678 -18.19 -12.16 -21.15
N CYS A 679 -17.06 -12.53 -21.75
CA CYS A 679 -16.94 -13.72 -22.59
C CYS A 679 -16.96 -15.00 -21.73
N ASP A 680 -15.96 -15.12 -20.86
CA ASP A 680 -15.62 -16.30 -20.05
C ASP A 680 -14.46 -15.91 -19.12
N VAL A 681 -14.64 -16.13 -17.81
CA VAL A 681 -13.64 -15.82 -16.77
C VAL A 681 -12.26 -16.44 -17.08
N GLU A 682 -12.22 -17.61 -17.72
CA GLU A 682 -10.97 -18.29 -18.09
C GLU A 682 -10.18 -17.55 -19.18
N LYS A 683 -10.83 -16.66 -19.92
CA LYS A 683 -10.20 -15.87 -20.99
C LYS A 683 -9.47 -14.64 -20.47
N VAL A 684 -9.62 -14.29 -19.19
CA VAL A 684 -8.91 -13.15 -18.55
C VAL A 684 -7.39 -13.25 -18.68
N LYS A 685 -6.83 -14.48 -18.76
CA LYS A 685 -5.41 -14.72 -19.04
C LYS A 685 -4.90 -14.09 -20.34
N TYR A 686 -5.79 -13.76 -21.29
CA TYR A 686 -5.47 -13.11 -22.55
C TYR A 686 -5.51 -11.57 -22.49
N ALA A 687 -5.80 -10.96 -21.34
CA ALA A 687 -5.85 -9.51 -21.18
C ALA A 687 -4.60 -8.75 -21.69
N PRO A 688 -3.35 -9.25 -21.53
CA PRO A 688 -2.18 -8.59 -22.09
C PRO A 688 -2.22 -8.41 -23.62
N LEU A 689 -2.92 -9.30 -24.33
CA LEU A 689 -3.06 -9.24 -25.79
C LEU A 689 -4.17 -8.29 -26.23
N PHE A 690 -5.19 -8.08 -25.39
CA PHE A 690 -6.17 -7.01 -25.57
C PHE A 690 -5.48 -5.65 -25.49
N ILE A 691 -4.71 -5.42 -24.43
CA ILE A 691 -4.01 -4.15 -24.18
C ILE A 691 -3.06 -3.77 -25.33
N ASN A 692 -2.37 -4.76 -25.93
CA ASN A 692 -1.42 -4.53 -27.02
C ASN A 692 -2.03 -4.69 -28.43
N ASN A 693 -3.36 -4.79 -28.54
CA ASN A 693 -4.08 -4.94 -29.80
C ASN A 693 -3.66 -6.15 -30.68
N ASN A 694 -3.20 -7.22 -30.04
CA ASN A 694 -2.71 -8.44 -30.70
C ASN A 694 -3.74 -9.59 -30.68
N HIS A 695 -4.96 -9.31 -30.23
CA HIS A 695 -6.06 -10.29 -30.07
C HIS A 695 -6.98 -10.37 -31.30
N THR A 696 -6.81 -9.47 -32.29
CA THR A 696 -7.52 -9.48 -33.57
C THR A 696 -6.55 -9.74 -34.73
N THR A 697 -6.95 -10.59 -35.69
CA THR A 697 -6.15 -10.86 -36.89
C THR A 697 -6.19 -9.71 -37.90
N PRO A 698 -5.21 -9.60 -38.81
CA PRO A 698 -5.23 -8.62 -39.91
C PRO A 698 -6.51 -8.69 -40.76
N ALA A 699 -7.01 -9.91 -41.02
CA ALA A 699 -8.25 -10.11 -41.77
C ALA A 699 -9.47 -9.54 -41.03
N LEU A 700 -9.56 -9.78 -39.72
CA LEU A 700 -10.64 -9.25 -38.88
C LEU A 700 -10.53 -7.72 -38.76
N LYS A 701 -9.34 -7.17 -38.48
CA LYS A 701 -9.09 -5.71 -38.44
C LYS A 701 -9.54 -5.03 -39.74
N LYS A 702 -9.16 -5.60 -40.90
CA LYS A 702 -9.58 -5.11 -42.22
C LYS A 702 -11.10 -5.15 -42.41
N THR A 703 -11.77 -6.17 -41.87
CA THR A 703 -13.23 -6.30 -41.96
C THR A 703 -13.93 -5.24 -41.11
N LEU A 704 -13.38 -4.93 -39.94
CA LEU A 704 -13.97 -4.02 -38.96
C LEU A 704 -13.62 -2.54 -39.19
N SER A 705 -12.57 -2.24 -39.97
CA SER A 705 -12.13 -0.86 -40.22
C SER A 705 -13.20 0.03 -40.83
N LYS A 706 -14.18 -0.53 -41.56
CA LYS A 706 -15.33 0.22 -42.10
C LYS A 706 -16.19 0.88 -41.02
N TYR A 707 -16.17 0.36 -39.79
CA TYR A 707 -16.90 0.92 -38.64
C TYR A 707 -16.07 1.92 -37.83
N MET A 708 -14.76 1.94 -38.03
CA MET A 708 -13.79 2.73 -37.26
C MET A 708 -12.92 3.61 -38.17
N PRO A 709 -13.52 4.46 -39.03
CA PRO A 709 -12.76 5.32 -39.93
C PRO A 709 -12.05 6.42 -39.14
N TYR A 710 -10.72 6.33 -39.00
CA TYR A 710 -9.90 7.30 -38.26
C TYR A 710 -9.97 8.70 -38.87
N GLU A 711 -10.13 8.81 -40.18
CA GLU A 711 -10.23 10.07 -40.93
C GLU A 711 -11.55 10.80 -40.66
N ALA A 712 -12.56 10.09 -40.15
CA ALA A 712 -13.88 10.64 -39.88
C ALA A 712 -14.00 11.27 -38.48
N LEU A 713 -12.99 11.10 -37.63
CA LEU A 713 -12.96 11.69 -36.29
C LEU A 713 -12.94 13.24 -36.40
N PRO A 714 -13.68 13.96 -35.54
CA PRO A 714 -13.87 15.41 -35.67
C PRO A 714 -12.65 16.24 -35.26
N TYR A 715 -11.56 15.60 -34.83
CA TYR A 715 -10.31 16.22 -34.43
C TYR A 715 -9.14 15.61 -35.19
N LYS A 716 -8.06 16.39 -35.31
CA LYS A 716 -6.79 15.85 -35.78
C LYS A 716 -6.20 14.98 -34.69
N VAL A 717 -5.82 13.77 -35.05
CA VAL A 717 -5.04 12.88 -34.20
C VAL A 717 -3.81 13.64 -33.70
N LYS A 718 -3.62 13.70 -32.37
CA LYS A 718 -2.54 14.46 -31.75
C LYS A 718 -1.16 13.88 -32.15
N PRO A 719 -0.11 14.71 -32.24
CA PRO A 719 1.26 14.22 -32.46
C PRO A 719 1.63 13.16 -31.42
N GLY A 720 2.27 12.06 -31.85
CA GLY A 720 2.69 10.97 -30.99
C GLY A 720 1.79 9.72 -30.99
N TYR A 721 0.63 9.76 -31.65
CA TYR A 721 -0.10 8.54 -31.97
C TYR A 721 0.74 7.63 -32.87
N VAL A 722 0.85 6.36 -32.49
CA VAL A 722 1.52 5.33 -33.27
C VAL A 722 0.45 4.38 -33.78
N GLN A 723 0.18 4.40 -35.08
CA GLN A 723 -0.78 3.45 -35.65
C GLN A 723 -0.32 2.01 -35.32
N PRO A 724 -1.18 1.18 -34.71
CA PRO A 724 -0.86 -0.22 -34.45
C PRO A 724 -0.46 -0.93 -35.74
N ASP A 725 0.44 -1.91 -35.63
CA ASP A 725 0.78 -2.74 -36.79
C ASP A 725 -0.41 -3.66 -37.11
N ASP A 726 -1.18 -3.26 -38.12
CA ASP A 726 -2.37 -3.98 -38.58
C ASP A 726 -2.02 -5.32 -39.25
N THR A 727 -0.73 -5.64 -39.44
CA THR A 727 -0.26 -6.95 -39.94
C THR A 727 -0.03 -7.97 -38.81
N LEU A 728 -0.04 -7.53 -37.56
CA LEU A 728 0.13 -8.40 -36.39
C LEU A 728 -1.24 -8.85 -35.83
N GLY A 729 -1.25 -10.05 -35.25
CA GLY A 729 -2.40 -10.65 -34.58
C GLY A 729 -2.19 -12.12 -34.29
N ASP A 730 -2.48 -12.57 -33.08
CA ASP A 730 -2.43 -13.99 -32.73
C ASP A 730 -3.65 -14.73 -33.29
N HIS A 731 -3.40 -15.59 -34.28
CA HIS A 731 -4.45 -16.33 -34.99
C HIS A 731 -5.17 -17.38 -34.15
N GLU A 732 -4.53 -17.95 -33.14
CA GLU A 732 -5.17 -18.94 -32.25
C GLU A 732 -6.08 -18.24 -31.26
N ILE A 733 -5.59 -17.14 -30.68
CA ILE A 733 -6.31 -16.39 -29.67
C ILE A 733 -7.46 -15.60 -30.30
N SER A 734 -7.25 -15.04 -31.49
CA SER A 734 -8.33 -14.40 -32.24
C SER A 734 -9.47 -15.39 -32.53
N ARG A 735 -9.19 -16.65 -32.88
CA ARG A 735 -10.25 -17.68 -33.05
C ARG A 735 -11.05 -17.93 -31.76
N VAL A 736 -10.41 -17.85 -30.59
CA VAL A 736 -11.06 -18.03 -29.28
C VAL A 736 -11.94 -16.82 -28.90
N LEU A 737 -11.58 -15.64 -29.37
CA LEU A 737 -12.17 -14.36 -28.95
C LEU A 737 -13.11 -13.74 -29.97
N GLU A 738 -13.02 -14.12 -31.25
CA GLU A 738 -13.79 -13.51 -32.34
C GLU A 738 -15.29 -13.51 -32.06
N SER A 739 -15.84 -14.62 -31.56
CA SER A 739 -17.25 -14.71 -31.15
C SER A 739 -17.64 -13.69 -30.08
N CYS A 740 -16.71 -13.35 -29.19
CA CYS A 740 -16.94 -12.36 -28.14
C CYS A 740 -16.77 -10.93 -28.67
N ILE A 741 -15.74 -10.69 -29.48
CA ILE A 741 -15.48 -9.38 -30.11
C ILE A 741 -16.64 -8.97 -31.01
N MET A 742 -17.24 -9.94 -31.70
CA MET A 742 -18.35 -9.75 -32.63
C MET A 742 -19.73 -9.86 -31.98
N ASP A 743 -19.82 -10.15 -30.68
CA ASP A 743 -21.10 -10.23 -29.98
C ASP A 743 -21.76 -8.83 -30.00
N PRO A 744 -22.97 -8.66 -30.57
CA PRO A 744 -23.64 -7.37 -30.66
C PRO A 744 -23.99 -6.77 -29.29
N LEU A 745 -24.07 -7.60 -28.23
CA LEU A 745 -24.25 -7.13 -26.86
C LEU A 745 -22.96 -6.56 -26.27
N LEU A 746 -21.80 -6.91 -26.81
CA LEU A 746 -20.50 -6.40 -26.39
C LEU A 746 -20.05 -5.24 -27.26
N SER A 747 -20.12 -5.43 -28.58
CA SER A 747 -19.65 -4.50 -29.59
C SER A 747 -20.80 -4.00 -30.48
N PRO A 748 -21.76 -3.22 -29.95
CA PRO A 748 -22.86 -2.67 -30.74
C PRO A 748 -22.38 -1.78 -31.89
N LEU A 749 -21.14 -1.29 -31.86
CA LEU A 749 -20.52 -0.59 -32.99
C LEU A 749 -20.47 -1.43 -34.27
N PHE A 750 -20.59 -2.75 -34.22
CA PHE A 750 -20.55 -3.62 -35.40
C PHE A 750 -21.93 -4.06 -35.91
N ILE A 751 -23.01 -3.61 -35.28
CA ILE A 751 -24.38 -3.92 -35.73
C ILE A 751 -24.63 -3.22 -37.07
N GLU A 752 -25.08 -3.97 -38.08
CA GLU A 752 -25.26 -3.45 -39.46
C GLU A 752 -26.46 -2.49 -39.56
N ASP A 753 -27.65 -2.90 -39.12
CA ASP A 753 -28.86 -2.07 -39.19
C ASP A 753 -29.05 -1.23 -37.92
N LEU A 754 -28.73 0.06 -38.01
CA LEU A 754 -28.98 1.03 -36.94
C LEU A 754 -30.22 1.91 -37.21
N SER A 755 -31.05 1.60 -38.20
CA SER A 755 -32.24 2.41 -38.53
C SER A 755 -33.35 2.29 -37.48
N ARG A 756 -34.25 3.29 -37.42
CA ARG A 756 -35.47 3.26 -36.59
C ARG A 756 -35.22 3.14 -35.09
N LEU A 757 -34.10 3.66 -34.61
CA LEU A 757 -33.82 3.75 -33.18
C LEU A 757 -34.42 5.02 -32.55
N PRO A 758 -34.62 5.05 -31.21
CA PRO A 758 -35.18 6.21 -30.51
C PRO A 758 -34.37 7.50 -30.72
N ILE A 759 -34.95 8.64 -30.35
CA ILE A 759 -34.20 9.91 -30.33
C ILE A 759 -32.97 9.72 -29.44
N SER A 760 -31.80 9.96 -29.99
CA SER A 760 -30.54 9.54 -29.40
C SER A 760 -29.76 10.73 -28.87
N TYR A 761 -29.34 10.64 -27.61
CA TYR A 761 -28.36 11.55 -27.02
C TYR A 761 -27.05 10.82 -26.78
N MET A 762 -25.98 11.26 -27.41
CA MET A 762 -24.62 10.78 -27.18
C MET A 762 -23.83 11.84 -26.44
N MET A 763 -23.14 11.45 -25.37
CA MET A 763 -22.14 12.28 -24.71
C MET A 763 -20.77 11.61 -24.82
N THR A 764 -19.78 12.32 -25.34
CA THR A 764 -18.37 11.92 -25.23
C THR A 764 -17.58 12.95 -24.41
N VAL A 765 -16.42 12.55 -23.90
CA VAL A 765 -15.53 13.38 -23.09
C VAL A 765 -14.12 13.30 -23.69
N GLU A 766 -13.31 14.36 -23.56
CA GLU A 766 -12.00 14.44 -24.23
C GLU A 766 -10.95 13.49 -23.64
N TYR A 767 -10.89 13.38 -22.31
CA TYR A 767 -9.90 12.58 -21.58
C TYR A 767 -10.44 11.21 -21.21
N ASP A 768 -10.84 10.45 -22.23
CA ASP A 768 -11.42 9.12 -22.12
C ASP A 768 -10.96 8.23 -23.27
N VAL A 769 -10.71 6.97 -22.99
CA VAL A 769 -10.27 5.94 -23.95
C VAL A 769 -11.42 5.48 -24.85
N LEU A 770 -12.67 5.66 -24.41
CA LEU A 770 -13.89 5.31 -25.16
C LEU A 770 -14.38 6.47 -26.05
N ARG A 771 -13.64 7.58 -26.09
CA ARG A 771 -14.02 8.78 -26.84
C ARG A 771 -14.28 8.44 -28.31
N ASP A 772 -13.32 7.79 -28.97
CA ASP A 772 -13.35 7.58 -30.42
C ASP A 772 -14.53 6.70 -30.84
N GLU A 773 -14.82 5.64 -30.08
CA GLU A 773 -15.92 4.73 -30.37
C GLU A 773 -17.31 5.35 -30.15
N GLY A 774 -17.45 6.26 -29.19
CA GLY A 774 -18.64 7.09 -29.05
C GLY A 774 -18.86 8.03 -30.25
N HIS A 775 -17.78 8.61 -30.81
CA HIS A 775 -17.85 9.43 -32.02
C HIS A 775 -18.31 8.61 -33.23
N TRP A 776 -17.68 7.46 -33.49
CA TRP A 776 -18.07 6.60 -34.60
C TRP A 776 -19.51 6.13 -34.50
N TYR A 777 -19.95 5.72 -33.30
CA TYR A 777 -21.33 5.27 -33.12
C TYR A 777 -22.35 6.40 -33.36
N ALA A 778 -22.07 7.63 -32.89
CA ALA A 778 -22.93 8.78 -33.15
C ALA A 778 -23.03 9.12 -34.65
N MET A 779 -21.92 9.01 -35.39
CA MET A 779 -21.89 9.19 -36.84
C MET A 779 -22.75 8.13 -37.54
N ARG A 780 -22.55 6.85 -37.20
CA ARG A 780 -23.33 5.75 -37.79
C ARG A 780 -24.83 5.87 -37.50
N LEU A 781 -25.22 6.28 -36.29
CA LEU A 781 -26.62 6.54 -35.97
C LEU A 781 -27.21 7.63 -36.86
N LYS A 782 -26.46 8.72 -37.11
CA LYS A 782 -26.89 9.82 -37.97
C LYS A 782 -26.99 9.38 -39.44
N GLU A 783 -26.02 8.62 -39.92
CA GLU A 783 -26.00 8.06 -41.29
C GLU A 783 -27.15 7.07 -41.53
N ALA A 784 -27.53 6.30 -40.51
CA ALA A 784 -28.71 5.43 -40.53
C ALA A 784 -30.06 6.18 -40.44
N GLY A 785 -30.03 7.52 -40.39
CA GLY A 785 -31.24 8.37 -40.43
C GLY A 785 -31.87 8.66 -39.07
N ASN A 786 -31.21 8.35 -37.94
CA ASN A 786 -31.76 8.63 -36.62
C ASN A 786 -31.58 10.10 -36.23
N LYS A 787 -32.44 10.58 -35.30
CA LYS A 787 -32.28 11.90 -34.68
C LYS A 787 -31.25 11.79 -33.56
N VAL A 788 -30.06 12.36 -33.79
CA VAL A 788 -28.93 12.27 -32.86
C VAL A 788 -28.51 13.67 -32.41
N THR A 789 -28.48 13.89 -31.09
CA THR A 789 -27.75 14.99 -30.46
C THR A 789 -26.46 14.42 -29.88
N HIS A 790 -25.32 14.93 -30.32
CA HIS A 790 -24.01 14.49 -29.83
C HIS A 790 -23.29 15.68 -29.17
N THR A 791 -23.05 15.56 -27.87
CA THR A 791 -22.33 16.55 -27.05
C THR A 791 -20.94 16.01 -26.70
N HIS A 792 -19.94 16.88 -26.77
CA HIS A 792 -18.57 16.54 -26.40
C HIS A 792 -18.04 17.50 -25.32
N ILE A 793 -17.59 16.96 -24.18
CA ILE A 793 -17.09 17.74 -23.04
C ILE A 793 -15.55 17.81 -23.11
N HIS A 794 -15.04 18.95 -23.55
CA HIS A 794 -13.62 19.16 -23.90
C HIS A 794 -12.62 19.05 -22.73
N ASP A 795 -13.07 19.26 -21.50
CA ASP A 795 -12.26 19.15 -20.27
C ASP A 795 -12.79 18.05 -19.33
N GLY A 796 -13.65 17.17 -19.87
CA GLY A 796 -14.21 16.02 -19.16
C GLY A 796 -13.33 14.79 -19.28
N PHE A 797 -13.47 13.88 -18.31
CA PHE A 797 -12.85 12.56 -18.27
C PHE A 797 -13.90 11.50 -17.99
N HIS A 798 -13.53 10.21 -18.04
CA HIS A 798 -14.48 9.11 -17.81
C HIS A 798 -15.15 9.23 -16.42
N SER A 799 -16.44 8.88 -16.33
CA SER A 799 -17.27 9.00 -15.10
C SER A 799 -17.57 10.43 -14.63
N ILE A 800 -17.32 11.47 -15.43
CA ILE A 800 -17.53 12.87 -14.98
C ILE A 800 -18.98 13.19 -14.55
N THR A 801 -19.99 12.46 -15.05
CA THR A 801 -21.39 12.67 -14.65
C THR A 801 -21.75 12.07 -13.29
N THR A 802 -20.82 11.41 -12.60
CA THR A 802 -20.98 11.07 -11.17
C THR A 802 -20.35 12.11 -10.26
N LEU A 803 -19.68 13.12 -10.82
CA LEU A 803 -18.83 14.10 -10.12
C LEU A 803 -19.32 15.55 -10.30
N PHE A 804 -20.64 15.75 -10.32
CA PHE A 804 -21.27 17.08 -10.46
C PHE A 804 -21.86 17.63 -9.16
N GLU A 805 -21.85 16.82 -8.10
CA GLU A 805 -22.29 17.18 -6.74
C GLU A 805 -21.41 16.41 -5.72
N GLY A 806 -21.26 16.93 -4.51
CA GLY A 806 -20.42 16.35 -3.45
C GLY A 806 -19.02 16.96 -3.33
N ILE A 807 -18.14 16.35 -2.52
CA ILE A 807 -16.79 16.88 -2.25
C ILE A 807 -15.93 16.95 -3.52
N PHE A 808 -16.11 15.99 -4.44
CA PHE A 808 -15.43 15.92 -5.73
C PHE A 808 -16.27 16.49 -6.87
N THR A 809 -16.92 17.63 -6.65
CA THR A 809 -17.64 18.33 -7.74
C THR A 809 -16.66 18.94 -8.74
N PHE A 810 -16.89 18.73 -10.03
CA PHE A 810 -16.18 19.35 -11.15
C PHE A 810 -17.11 20.20 -12.01
N ASP A 811 -16.60 21.34 -12.50
CA ASP A 811 -17.38 22.22 -13.39
C ASP A 811 -17.79 21.52 -14.70
N SER A 812 -16.93 20.64 -15.23
CA SER A 812 -17.23 19.82 -16.41
C SER A 812 -18.35 18.81 -16.15
N GLY A 813 -18.44 18.26 -14.93
CA GLY A 813 -19.55 17.40 -14.51
C GLY A 813 -20.87 18.16 -14.42
N ILE A 814 -20.86 19.38 -13.86
CA ILE A 814 -22.04 20.24 -13.82
C ILE A 814 -22.53 20.56 -15.24
N ARG A 815 -21.63 20.93 -16.15
CA ARG A 815 -21.99 21.19 -17.56
C ARG A 815 -22.57 19.96 -18.24
N ALA A 816 -21.92 18.80 -18.09
CA ALA A 816 -22.39 17.54 -18.66
C ALA A 816 -23.84 17.22 -18.23
N VAL A 817 -24.16 17.31 -16.94
CA VAL A 817 -25.52 17.06 -16.44
C VAL A 817 -26.50 18.14 -16.88
N ASN A 818 -26.07 19.41 -17.00
CA ASN A 818 -26.92 20.50 -17.49
C ASN A 818 -27.28 20.33 -18.97
N ASP A 819 -26.34 19.89 -19.81
CA ASP A 819 -26.58 19.63 -21.23
C ASP A 819 -27.57 18.48 -21.42
N LEU A 820 -27.36 17.37 -20.69
CA LEU A 820 -28.27 16.23 -20.71
C LEU A 820 -29.67 16.62 -20.22
N THR A 821 -29.78 17.32 -19.08
CA THR A 821 -31.09 17.72 -18.55
C THR A 821 -31.83 18.69 -19.47
N SER A 822 -31.10 19.58 -20.15
CA SER A 822 -31.66 20.46 -21.17
C SER A 822 -32.22 19.68 -22.36
N PHE A 823 -31.47 18.69 -22.85
CA PHE A 823 -31.93 17.80 -23.92
C PHE A 823 -33.17 17.01 -23.52
N LEU A 824 -33.16 16.36 -22.35
CA LEU A 824 -34.29 15.56 -21.87
C LEU A 824 -35.55 16.42 -21.72
N LYS A 825 -35.43 17.62 -21.13
CA LYS A 825 -36.54 18.56 -20.95
C LYS A 825 -37.20 18.99 -22.27
N GLN A 826 -36.44 19.01 -23.36
CA GLN A 826 -36.94 19.42 -24.68
C GLN A 826 -37.61 18.27 -25.44
N ASN A 827 -37.29 17.01 -25.11
CA ASN A 827 -37.63 15.85 -25.94
C ASN A 827 -38.50 14.79 -25.23
N LEU A 828 -38.67 14.88 -23.91
CA LEU A 828 -39.42 13.96 -23.03
C LEU A 828 -40.47 14.73 -22.23
#